data_AF-A0A965TV10-F1
#
_entry.id   AF-A0A965TV10-F1
#
_cell.length_a   1.000
_cell.length_b   1.000
_cell.length_c   1.000
_cell.angle_alpha   90.00
_cell.angle_beta   90.00
_cell.angle_gamma   90.00
#
_symmetry.space_group_name_H-M   'P 1'
#
loop_
_entity.id
_entity.type
_entity.pdbx_description
1 polymer ?
#
loop_
_entity_poly.entity_id
_entity_poly.type
_entity_poly.pdbx_seq_one_letter_code
_entity_poly.pdbx_strand_id
1 'polypeptide(L)'
;MNIFYPNDTLDSTLLRGVALGFFDGVHRGHQDLIRTMVYQCQIKALRPTVYTFPEHPLVTLSPEGQFSGYLSTLDQRLQRIADTGVEEVCLQPFTPEFAAMPAADFLNEILGARLNARLVVVGKDYRFGQGGEGDIHLLRNWGEQNQCEIIVVPQVRLYGDKVSSSRIRRLIAEGDTRLAESCLGFPFAMTGTVIEGKKLGRKLGFPTANIAIDADLAIPAYGVYATRTRVGDRTYESITNIGIRPTIQDESPKPNIESFLFDANLNLYGQAITVEFLYRLRPEAAFESLLDLVAQVKEDLALAKAYHRSCEQGYEFARVRGIPVRIIRTTRFAQATAIVTYQTRIDRRTASLLSLLSRVMSASCQDYPSRSSLSAALDSLYGASIETEVSKDGDLFSLHFAINGLMNWTDHSSPFAAALDVFFSLLTHPDLDADGQFQSIPFEAERSGLVMELLARENDKAKYAHDQCMKLLCGDQPFGLLAAGDLETLQSLTRDDLTAAFHQLKQLDCQVAIAGDLPDLLLETLLEHVAQLRPASLEGLVATGQPVWTGSRQAASFYHPTQTLLPAAFHPSPPSERVESRKVEQARICLAFSGLQPYFSHHSIVDTLMNSMLGGDVHSLLFEVVREQMGLAYSVYSVNSRYLSTLLVIAGVAPDRVDEARQAMFAQIENLASGQFSDQLLERSKTLVESHIRSIPDDLDSLLSHLMNGVNLGRTISVQDSLSLLERVDRQAVIDRAGQLTLASSFTLTAKESADE
;
A
#
# COMPACT_ATOMS: atom_id res chain seq x y z
N MET A 1 -16.27 -2.17 -11.05
CA MET A 1 -16.37 -3.63 -10.85
C MET A 1 -17.78 -4.07 -11.18
N ASN A 2 -17.93 -5.05 -12.07
CA ASN A 2 -19.21 -5.62 -12.49
C ASN A 2 -19.57 -6.83 -11.60
N ILE A 3 -20.85 -7.01 -11.29
CA ILE A 3 -21.35 -8.12 -10.48
C ILE A 3 -22.29 -8.95 -11.36
N PHE A 4 -22.07 -10.26 -11.39
CA PHE A 4 -22.82 -11.23 -12.18
C PHE A 4 -23.42 -12.33 -11.29
N TYR A 5 -24.63 -12.76 -11.62
CA TYR A 5 -25.37 -13.85 -11.00
C TYR A 5 -25.48 -15.06 -11.94
N PRO A 6 -25.94 -16.25 -11.47
CA PRO A 6 -25.93 -17.47 -12.27
C PRO A 6 -26.66 -17.39 -13.61
N ASN A 7 -27.72 -16.59 -13.74
CA ASN A 7 -28.47 -16.48 -15.00
C ASN A 7 -27.97 -15.35 -15.91
N ASP A 8 -26.98 -14.59 -15.48
CA ASP A 8 -26.43 -13.50 -16.28
C ASP A 8 -25.50 -14.07 -17.36
N THR A 9 -25.62 -13.51 -18.57
CA THR A 9 -24.74 -13.84 -19.69
C THR A 9 -23.39 -13.15 -19.49
N LEU A 10 -22.34 -13.96 -19.31
CA LEU A 10 -20.97 -13.47 -19.37
C LEU A 10 -20.52 -13.37 -20.83
N ASP A 11 -19.67 -12.38 -21.12
CA ASP A 11 -19.02 -12.30 -22.42
C ASP A 11 -18.11 -13.53 -22.61
N SER A 12 -18.49 -14.40 -23.55
CA SER A 12 -17.80 -15.65 -23.87
C SER A 12 -16.48 -15.41 -24.62
N THR A 13 -16.27 -14.22 -25.17
CA THR A 13 -15.02 -13.85 -25.86
C THR A 13 -13.90 -13.46 -24.89
N LEU A 14 -14.26 -13.09 -23.65
CA LEU A 14 -13.28 -12.75 -22.61
C LEU A 14 -12.69 -14.01 -21.99
N LEU A 15 -11.36 -14.05 -21.91
CA LEU A 15 -10.60 -15.03 -21.14
C LEU A 15 -10.40 -14.51 -19.72
N ARG A 16 -10.63 -15.36 -18.72
CA ARG A 16 -10.62 -14.95 -17.31
C ARG A 16 -9.48 -15.57 -16.52
N GLY A 17 -8.95 -14.80 -15.59
CA GLY A 17 -8.25 -15.33 -14.44
C GLY A 17 -9.19 -15.33 -13.24
N VAL A 18 -9.34 -16.47 -12.58
CA VAL A 18 -10.38 -16.69 -11.59
C VAL A 18 -9.78 -16.96 -10.21
N ALA A 19 -10.13 -16.12 -9.23
CA ALA A 19 -9.86 -16.39 -7.82
C ALA A 19 -11.06 -17.11 -7.20
N LEU A 20 -10.82 -18.27 -6.57
CA LEU A 20 -11.88 -19.09 -5.96
C LEU A 20 -11.82 -19.05 -4.42
N GLY A 21 -12.97 -18.82 -3.79
CA GLY A 21 -13.11 -18.82 -2.33
C GLY A 21 -14.38 -18.12 -1.87
N PHE A 22 -14.69 -18.22 -0.57
CA PHE A 22 -15.83 -17.50 0.02
C PHE A 22 -15.51 -16.04 0.41
N PHE A 23 -14.24 -15.78 0.72
CA PHE A 23 -13.72 -14.43 0.99
C PHE A 23 -14.40 -13.63 2.11
N ASP A 24 -15.03 -14.29 3.10
CA ASP A 24 -15.85 -13.67 4.17
C ASP A 24 -15.37 -12.28 4.64
N GLY A 25 -14.23 -12.22 5.32
CA GLY A 25 -13.65 -10.97 5.79
C GLY A 25 -12.62 -10.34 4.86
N VAL A 26 -12.34 -10.93 3.68
CA VAL A 26 -11.22 -10.55 2.79
C VAL A 26 -9.91 -10.32 3.57
N HIS A 27 -9.57 -11.25 4.46
CA HIS A 27 -8.38 -11.16 5.32
C HIS A 27 -7.08 -11.20 4.50
N ARG A 28 -5.92 -10.94 5.13
CA ARG A 28 -4.60 -10.89 4.45
C ARG A 28 -4.31 -12.06 3.49
N GLY A 29 -4.62 -13.30 3.90
CA GLY A 29 -4.48 -14.46 3.01
C GLY A 29 -5.38 -14.45 1.76
N HIS A 30 -6.58 -13.87 1.85
CA HIS A 30 -7.45 -13.65 0.69
C HIS A 30 -6.93 -12.51 -0.18
N GLN A 31 -6.43 -11.43 0.43
CA GLN A 31 -5.85 -10.31 -0.30
C GLN A 31 -4.65 -10.76 -1.14
N ASP A 32 -3.73 -11.56 -0.58
CA ASP A 32 -2.61 -12.14 -1.34
C ASP A 32 -3.09 -12.97 -2.53
N LEU A 33 -4.12 -13.80 -2.32
CA LEU A 33 -4.70 -14.65 -3.36
C LEU A 33 -5.29 -13.81 -4.50
N ILE A 34 -6.15 -12.85 -4.16
CA ILE A 34 -6.84 -12.01 -5.15
C ILE A 34 -5.85 -11.10 -5.87
N ARG A 35 -4.93 -10.46 -5.15
CA ARG A 35 -3.90 -9.59 -5.77
C ARG A 35 -2.94 -10.37 -6.65
N THR A 36 -2.61 -11.61 -6.30
CA THR A 36 -1.84 -12.51 -7.19
C THR A 36 -2.60 -12.77 -8.48
N MET A 37 -3.90 -13.05 -8.41
CA MET A 37 -4.75 -13.21 -9.59
C MET A 37 -4.78 -11.95 -10.44
N VAL A 38 -4.99 -10.77 -9.84
CA VAL A 38 -5.00 -9.48 -10.56
C VAL A 38 -3.65 -9.22 -11.26
N TYR A 39 -2.55 -9.40 -10.54
CA TYR A 39 -1.19 -9.22 -11.09
C TYR A 39 -0.92 -10.13 -12.29
N GLN A 40 -1.31 -11.41 -12.20
CA GLN A 40 -1.12 -12.37 -13.30
C GLN A 40 -2.07 -12.11 -14.47
N CYS A 41 -3.29 -11.63 -14.20
CA CYS A 41 -4.23 -11.20 -15.23
C CYS A 41 -3.69 -10.03 -16.05
N GLN A 42 -3.03 -9.06 -15.41
CA GLN A 42 -2.39 -7.93 -16.10
C GLN A 42 -1.29 -8.42 -17.06
N ILE A 43 -0.45 -9.37 -16.63
CA ILE A 43 0.62 -9.94 -17.45
C ILE A 43 0.05 -10.71 -18.65
N LYS A 44 -1.01 -11.49 -18.43
CA LYS A 44 -1.56 -12.45 -19.41
C LYS A 44 -2.72 -11.87 -20.22
N ALA A 45 -3.03 -10.59 -20.05
CA ALA A 45 -4.20 -9.91 -20.65
C ALA A 45 -5.52 -10.66 -20.42
N LEU A 46 -5.74 -11.15 -19.19
CA LEU A 46 -6.97 -11.83 -18.76
C LEU A 46 -7.85 -10.87 -17.95
N ARG A 47 -9.17 -11.11 -17.93
CA ARG A 47 -10.09 -10.36 -17.07
C ARG A 47 -10.03 -10.89 -15.63
N PRO A 48 -9.67 -10.07 -14.63
CA PRO A 48 -9.58 -10.51 -13.24
C PRO A 48 -10.97 -10.69 -12.63
N THR A 49 -11.29 -11.94 -12.28
CA THR A 49 -12.62 -12.36 -11.84
C THR A 49 -12.56 -13.07 -10.49
N VAL A 50 -13.42 -12.68 -9.55
CA VAL A 50 -13.65 -13.43 -8.31
C VAL A 50 -14.92 -14.25 -8.46
N TYR A 51 -14.84 -15.55 -8.17
CA TYR A 51 -16.01 -16.41 -8.06
C TYR A 51 -16.22 -16.80 -6.60
N THR A 52 -17.35 -16.39 -6.04
CA THR A 52 -17.66 -16.50 -4.61
C THR A 52 -19.17 -16.68 -4.37
N PHE A 53 -19.56 -16.79 -3.11
CA PHE A 53 -20.94 -17.00 -2.68
C PHE A 53 -21.46 -15.79 -1.90
N PRO A 54 -22.74 -15.39 -2.07
CA PRO A 54 -23.34 -14.32 -1.27
C PRO A 54 -23.47 -14.74 0.20
N GLU A 55 -23.81 -16.00 0.45
CA GLU A 55 -23.97 -16.58 1.78
C GLU A 55 -22.93 -17.67 2.05
N HIS A 56 -22.59 -17.90 3.32
CA HIS A 56 -21.60 -18.90 3.67
C HIS A 56 -22.14 -20.31 3.37
N PRO A 57 -21.37 -21.22 2.73
CA PRO A 57 -21.83 -22.57 2.40
C PRO A 57 -22.42 -23.36 3.58
N LEU A 58 -21.88 -23.16 4.78
CA LEU A 58 -22.40 -23.77 6.03
C LEU A 58 -23.84 -23.39 6.38
N VAL A 59 -24.35 -22.22 5.95
CA VAL A 59 -25.74 -21.84 6.19
C VAL A 59 -26.69 -22.84 5.53
N THR A 60 -26.36 -23.27 4.30
CA THR A 60 -27.11 -24.30 3.58
C THR A 60 -26.78 -25.72 4.05
N LEU A 61 -25.49 -26.02 4.27
CA LEU A 61 -25.02 -27.38 4.60
C LEU A 61 -25.30 -27.81 6.04
N SER A 62 -25.48 -26.86 6.95
CA SER A 62 -25.71 -27.13 8.37
C SER A 62 -26.63 -26.05 8.96
N PRO A 63 -27.95 -26.09 8.65
CA PRO A 63 -28.91 -25.12 9.17
C PRO A 63 -28.99 -25.11 10.71
N GLU A 64 -28.68 -26.25 11.34
CA GLU A 64 -28.61 -26.41 12.80
C GLU A 64 -27.19 -26.16 13.38
N GLY A 65 -26.22 -25.79 12.53
CA GLY A 65 -24.81 -25.63 12.89
C GLY A 65 -24.45 -24.27 13.49
N GLN A 66 -23.39 -24.24 14.33
CA GLN A 66 -22.83 -23.05 14.97
C GLN A 66 -22.10 -22.13 13.97
N PHE A 67 -22.81 -21.50 13.02
CA PHE A 67 -22.23 -20.41 12.25
C PHE A 67 -22.07 -19.18 13.17
N SER A 68 -20.83 -18.82 13.51
CA SER A 68 -20.53 -17.74 14.47
C SER A 68 -20.56 -16.33 13.84
N GLY A 69 -21.39 -16.14 12.81
CA GLY A 69 -21.58 -14.88 12.10
C GLY A 69 -20.54 -14.56 11.00
N TYR A 70 -20.91 -13.66 10.09
CA TYR A 70 -20.08 -13.11 9.03
C TYR A 70 -19.08 -12.08 9.57
N LEU A 71 -17.88 -12.05 9.00
CA LEU A 71 -16.86 -11.05 9.35
C LEU A 71 -17.09 -9.69 8.68
N SER A 72 -17.92 -9.65 7.64
CA SER A 72 -18.35 -8.41 7.00
C SER A 72 -19.66 -8.60 6.26
N THR A 73 -20.39 -7.50 6.03
CA THR A 73 -21.57 -7.54 5.16
C THR A 73 -21.16 -7.84 3.72
N LEU A 74 -22.13 -8.24 2.88
CA LEU A 74 -21.87 -8.46 1.45
C LEU A 74 -21.28 -7.20 0.80
N ASP A 75 -21.83 -6.01 1.08
CA ASP A 75 -21.35 -4.74 0.53
C ASP A 75 -19.92 -4.43 0.95
N GLN A 76 -19.58 -4.60 2.23
CA GLN A 76 -18.22 -4.43 2.74
C GLN A 76 -17.25 -5.40 2.07
N ARG A 77 -17.65 -6.66 1.89
CA ARG A 77 -16.83 -7.67 1.22
C ARG A 77 -16.61 -7.34 -0.26
N LEU A 78 -17.65 -6.93 -0.97
CA LEU A 78 -17.57 -6.53 -2.37
C LEU A 78 -16.69 -5.30 -2.55
N GLN A 79 -16.81 -4.30 -1.67
CA GLN A 79 -15.94 -3.13 -1.69
C GLN A 79 -14.48 -3.52 -1.47
N ARG A 80 -14.18 -4.35 -0.47
CA ARG A 80 -12.81 -4.85 -0.21
C ARG A 80 -12.25 -5.67 -1.36
N ILE A 81 -13.08 -6.45 -2.06
CA ILE A 81 -12.68 -7.15 -3.28
C ILE A 81 -12.37 -6.15 -4.39
N ALA A 82 -13.20 -5.12 -4.59
CA ALA A 82 -12.96 -4.08 -5.58
C ALA A 82 -11.62 -3.34 -5.31
N ASP A 83 -11.31 -3.06 -4.05
CA ASP A 83 -10.07 -2.38 -3.62
C ASP A 83 -8.78 -3.17 -3.92
N THR A 84 -8.90 -4.45 -4.30
CA THR A 84 -7.75 -5.26 -4.77
C THR A 84 -7.49 -5.17 -6.27
N GLY A 85 -8.34 -4.47 -7.03
CA GLY A 85 -8.23 -4.34 -8.48
C GLY A 85 -9.05 -5.38 -9.28
N VAL A 86 -10.02 -6.03 -8.64
CA VAL A 86 -10.92 -6.98 -9.32
C VAL A 86 -11.93 -6.24 -10.19
N GLU A 87 -12.18 -6.78 -11.38
CA GLU A 87 -13.08 -6.17 -12.35
C GLU A 87 -14.44 -6.85 -12.39
N GLU A 88 -14.49 -8.17 -12.18
CA GLU A 88 -15.73 -8.96 -12.20
C GLU A 88 -15.89 -9.79 -10.92
N VAL A 89 -17.09 -9.83 -10.36
CA VAL A 89 -17.47 -10.75 -9.29
C VAL A 89 -18.65 -11.61 -9.76
N CYS A 90 -18.48 -12.91 -9.75
CA CYS A 90 -19.54 -13.88 -9.97
C CYS A 90 -20.06 -14.37 -8.61
N LEU A 91 -21.29 -13.99 -8.25
CA LEU A 91 -21.97 -14.43 -7.04
C LEU A 91 -22.81 -15.66 -7.34
N GLN A 92 -22.36 -16.83 -6.90
CA GLN A 92 -23.09 -18.09 -6.99
C GLN A 92 -23.87 -18.32 -5.68
N PRO A 93 -25.19 -18.39 -5.66
CA PRO A 93 -25.93 -18.89 -4.50
C PRO A 93 -25.55 -20.34 -4.22
N PHE A 94 -25.24 -20.66 -2.96
CA PHE A 94 -24.85 -22.00 -2.54
C PHE A 94 -26.11 -22.82 -2.18
N THR A 95 -26.88 -23.23 -3.20
CA THR A 95 -28.11 -24.01 -3.00
C THR A 95 -27.82 -25.51 -2.81
N PRO A 96 -28.77 -26.32 -2.31
CA PRO A 96 -28.60 -27.77 -2.23
C PRO A 96 -28.28 -28.42 -3.58
N GLU A 97 -28.85 -27.91 -4.67
CA GLU A 97 -28.57 -28.38 -6.04
C GLU A 97 -27.12 -28.10 -6.43
N PHE A 98 -26.62 -26.89 -6.13
CA PHE A 98 -25.22 -26.54 -6.38
C PHE A 98 -24.26 -27.34 -5.49
N ALA A 99 -24.62 -27.57 -4.22
CA ALA A 99 -23.82 -28.38 -3.29
C ALA A 99 -23.71 -29.86 -3.72
N ALA A 100 -24.67 -30.35 -4.51
CA ALA A 100 -24.68 -31.69 -5.08
C ALA A 100 -23.92 -31.80 -6.42
N MET A 101 -23.38 -30.70 -6.96
CA MET A 101 -22.65 -30.70 -8.22
C MET A 101 -21.33 -31.49 -8.12
N PRO A 102 -21.09 -32.51 -8.97
CA PRO A 102 -19.82 -33.22 -9.02
C PRO A 102 -18.63 -32.31 -9.33
N ALA A 103 -17.44 -32.67 -8.85
CA ALA A 103 -16.23 -31.89 -9.10
C ALA A 103 -15.91 -31.74 -10.60
N ALA A 104 -16.14 -32.78 -11.40
CA ALA A 104 -15.92 -32.74 -12.85
C ALA A 104 -16.83 -31.72 -13.55
N ASP A 105 -18.09 -31.62 -13.12
CA ASP A 105 -19.07 -30.71 -13.71
C ASP A 105 -18.74 -29.26 -13.32
N PHE A 106 -18.32 -29.03 -12.07
CA PHE A 106 -17.82 -27.71 -11.66
C PHE A 106 -16.62 -27.26 -12.53
N LEU A 107 -15.67 -28.14 -12.79
CA LEU A 107 -14.50 -27.81 -13.62
C LEU A 107 -14.90 -27.51 -15.07
N ASN A 108 -15.71 -28.37 -15.69
CA ASN A 108 -16.00 -28.24 -17.12
C ASN A 108 -17.10 -27.21 -17.42
N GLU A 109 -18.19 -27.18 -16.65
CA GLU A 109 -19.32 -26.30 -16.89
C GLU A 109 -19.08 -24.90 -16.34
N ILE A 110 -18.53 -24.78 -15.12
CA ILE A 110 -18.33 -23.48 -14.47
C ILE A 110 -17.00 -22.86 -14.89
N LEU A 111 -15.86 -23.52 -14.62
CA LEU A 111 -14.55 -22.93 -14.94
C LEU A 111 -14.30 -22.91 -16.46
N GLY A 112 -14.58 -24.02 -17.15
CA GLY A 112 -14.35 -24.18 -18.58
C GLY A 112 -15.34 -23.39 -19.43
N ALA A 113 -16.62 -23.79 -19.44
CA ALA A 113 -17.61 -23.26 -20.36
C ALA A 113 -18.12 -21.86 -19.98
N ARG A 114 -18.53 -21.67 -18.72
CA ARG A 114 -19.13 -20.41 -18.27
C ARG A 114 -18.11 -19.29 -18.10
N LEU A 115 -17.03 -19.55 -17.36
CA LEU A 115 -16.03 -18.52 -17.03
C LEU A 115 -14.93 -18.40 -18.09
N ASN A 116 -14.72 -19.44 -18.92
CA ASN A 116 -13.63 -19.48 -19.89
C ASN A 116 -12.27 -19.21 -19.23
N ALA A 117 -12.00 -19.89 -18.12
CA ALA A 117 -10.82 -19.68 -17.30
C ALA A 117 -9.53 -20.10 -18.02
N ARG A 118 -8.50 -19.25 -17.96
CA ARG A 118 -7.12 -19.55 -18.40
C ARG A 118 -6.09 -19.43 -17.29
N LEU A 119 -6.52 -18.90 -16.16
CA LEU A 119 -5.77 -18.85 -14.92
C LEU A 119 -6.75 -19.11 -13.78
N VAL A 120 -6.37 -19.94 -12.81
CA VAL A 120 -7.12 -20.14 -11.57
C VAL A 120 -6.17 -19.99 -10.40
N VAL A 121 -6.55 -19.17 -9.44
CA VAL A 121 -5.76 -18.90 -8.23
C VAL A 121 -6.54 -19.36 -7.00
N VAL A 122 -5.93 -20.23 -6.21
CA VAL A 122 -6.55 -20.86 -5.03
C VAL A 122 -5.60 -20.89 -3.83
N GLY A 123 -6.16 -21.06 -2.63
CA GLY A 123 -5.36 -21.36 -1.44
C GLY A 123 -5.02 -22.85 -1.33
N LYS A 124 -3.98 -23.19 -0.57
CA LYS A 124 -3.49 -24.57 -0.36
C LYS A 124 -4.53 -25.59 0.15
N ASP A 125 -5.60 -25.14 0.80
CA ASP A 125 -6.63 -26.03 1.37
C ASP A 125 -7.94 -26.00 0.55
N TYR A 126 -7.92 -25.50 -0.69
CA TYR A 126 -9.13 -25.36 -1.49
C TYR A 126 -9.74 -26.73 -1.84
N ARG A 127 -11.07 -26.83 -1.68
CA ARG A 127 -11.89 -28.00 -1.97
C ARG A 127 -13.14 -27.56 -2.73
N PHE A 128 -13.62 -28.41 -3.64
CA PHE A 128 -14.78 -28.13 -4.49
C PHE A 128 -15.50 -29.42 -4.88
N GLY A 129 -16.67 -29.29 -5.53
CA GLY A 129 -17.52 -30.42 -5.89
C GLY A 129 -18.27 -31.03 -4.70
N GLN A 130 -19.11 -32.02 -5.00
CA GLN A 130 -19.97 -32.67 -4.03
C GLN A 130 -19.17 -33.21 -2.85
N GLY A 131 -19.54 -32.79 -1.63
CA GLY A 131 -18.83 -33.19 -0.41
C GLY A 131 -17.36 -32.76 -0.32
N GLY A 132 -16.90 -31.85 -1.19
CA GLY A 132 -15.50 -31.43 -1.26
C GLY A 132 -14.55 -32.48 -1.85
N GLU A 133 -15.07 -33.38 -2.71
CA GLU A 133 -14.28 -34.45 -3.35
C GLU A 133 -13.13 -33.94 -4.22
N GLY A 134 -13.26 -32.73 -4.79
CA GLY A 134 -12.24 -32.09 -5.62
C GLY A 134 -11.15 -31.44 -4.78
N ASP A 135 -9.90 -31.56 -5.24
CA ASP A 135 -8.72 -31.02 -4.58
C ASP A 135 -7.76 -30.33 -5.57
N ILE A 136 -6.63 -29.84 -5.05
CA ILE A 136 -5.62 -29.15 -5.87
C ILE A 136 -5.02 -30.07 -6.94
N HIS A 137 -4.87 -31.37 -6.68
CA HIS A 137 -4.34 -32.31 -7.66
C HIS A 137 -5.32 -32.46 -8.83
N LEU A 138 -6.60 -32.65 -8.55
CA LEU A 138 -7.64 -32.72 -9.57
C LEU A 138 -7.70 -31.42 -10.38
N LEU A 139 -7.63 -30.26 -9.71
CA LEU A 139 -7.63 -28.95 -10.35
C LEU A 139 -6.42 -28.73 -11.26
N ARG A 140 -5.21 -29.14 -10.83
CA ARG A 140 -3.98 -29.08 -11.65
C ARG A 140 -4.07 -29.97 -12.88
N ASN A 141 -4.51 -31.21 -12.71
CA ASN A 141 -4.68 -32.15 -13.82
C ASN A 141 -5.67 -31.60 -14.86
N TRP A 142 -6.78 -31.02 -14.41
CA TRP A 142 -7.73 -30.36 -15.29
C TRP A 142 -7.12 -29.14 -15.99
N GLY A 143 -6.34 -28.33 -15.26
CA GLY A 143 -5.67 -27.15 -15.81
C GLY A 143 -4.69 -27.48 -16.94
N GLU A 144 -3.87 -28.52 -16.76
CA GLU A 144 -2.95 -29.04 -17.79
C GLU A 144 -3.69 -29.46 -19.07
N GLN A 145 -4.85 -30.10 -18.93
CA GLN A 145 -5.66 -30.56 -20.06
C GLN A 145 -6.40 -29.43 -20.79
N ASN A 146 -6.66 -28.30 -20.11
CA ASN A 146 -7.51 -27.22 -20.61
C ASN A 146 -6.76 -25.89 -20.83
N GLN A 147 -5.42 -25.92 -20.86
CA GLN A 147 -4.57 -24.73 -21.01
C GLN A 147 -4.89 -23.65 -19.96
N CYS A 148 -5.15 -24.09 -18.73
CA CYS A 148 -5.47 -23.23 -17.60
C CYS A 148 -4.37 -23.35 -16.54
N GLU A 149 -3.66 -22.25 -16.28
CA GLU A 149 -2.61 -22.22 -15.28
C GLU A 149 -3.21 -22.22 -13.88
N ILE A 150 -2.69 -23.06 -12.97
CA ILE A 150 -3.16 -23.15 -11.59
C ILE A 150 -2.10 -22.60 -10.64
N ILE A 151 -2.37 -21.46 -10.01
CA ILE A 151 -1.50 -20.86 -8.99
C ILE A 151 -2.05 -21.16 -7.60
N VAL A 152 -1.21 -21.75 -6.75
CA VAL A 152 -1.56 -22.03 -5.35
C VAL A 152 -0.82 -21.05 -4.46
N VAL A 153 -1.56 -20.17 -3.79
CA VAL A 153 -0.98 -19.16 -2.90
C VAL A 153 -0.71 -19.76 -1.52
N PRO A 154 0.51 -19.64 -0.98
CA PRO A 154 0.84 -20.13 0.36
C PRO A 154 0.05 -19.39 1.43
N GLN A 155 -0.23 -20.08 2.53
CA GLN A 155 -0.97 -19.50 3.64
C GLN A 155 -0.14 -18.47 4.40
N VAL A 156 -0.75 -17.34 4.69
CA VAL A 156 -0.18 -16.34 5.60
C VAL A 156 -0.28 -16.85 7.03
N ARG A 157 0.83 -16.76 7.77
CA ARG A 157 0.90 -17.08 9.20
C ARG A 157 1.39 -15.85 9.97
N LEU A 158 0.70 -15.53 11.05
CA LEU A 158 1.02 -14.42 11.95
C LEU A 158 0.92 -14.92 13.39
N TYR A 159 1.93 -14.61 14.19
CA TYR A 159 2.06 -14.97 15.60
C TYR A 159 1.82 -16.47 15.84
N GLY A 160 2.59 -17.34 15.19
CA GLY A 160 2.38 -18.79 15.37
C GLY A 160 1.47 -19.43 14.31
N ASP A 161 0.36 -18.77 14.05
CA ASP A 161 -0.85 -19.41 13.57
C ASP A 161 -1.26 -18.99 12.16
N LYS A 162 -2.02 -19.86 11.49
CA LYS A 162 -2.63 -19.57 10.18
C LYS A 162 -3.62 -18.41 10.29
N VAL A 163 -3.60 -17.50 9.32
CA VAL A 163 -4.65 -16.50 9.12
C VAL A 163 -5.86 -17.16 8.45
N SER A 164 -7.01 -17.15 9.12
CA SER A 164 -8.26 -17.73 8.60
C SER A 164 -9.49 -17.08 9.20
N SER A 165 -10.63 -17.11 8.49
CA SER A 165 -11.89 -16.56 9.00
C SER A 165 -12.31 -17.16 10.34
N SER A 166 -12.15 -18.47 10.55
CA SER A 166 -12.47 -19.13 11.83
C SER A 166 -11.63 -18.60 12.99
N ARG A 167 -10.32 -18.38 12.78
CA ARG A 167 -9.45 -17.77 13.78
C ARG A 167 -9.88 -16.33 14.07
N ILE A 168 -10.18 -15.55 13.05
CA ILE A 168 -10.59 -14.14 13.21
C ILE A 168 -11.89 -14.04 14.01
N ARG A 169 -12.90 -14.88 13.70
CA ARG A 169 -14.15 -14.93 14.47
C ARG A 169 -13.90 -15.30 15.95
N ARG A 170 -13.00 -16.26 16.21
CA ARG A 170 -12.59 -16.60 17.57
C ARG A 170 -11.96 -15.40 18.30
N LEU A 171 -10.99 -14.73 17.66
CA LEU A 171 -10.32 -13.55 18.23
C LEU A 171 -11.32 -12.43 18.53
N ILE A 172 -12.28 -12.17 17.64
CA ILE A 172 -13.36 -11.19 17.85
C ILE A 172 -14.22 -11.59 19.07
N ALA A 173 -14.65 -12.85 19.14
CA ALA A 173 -15.44 -13.37 20.25
C ALA A 173 -14.69 -13.36 21.60
N GLU A 174 -13.37 -13.50 21.58
CA GLU A 174 -12.48 -13.37 22.76
C GLU A 174 -12.21 -11.90 23.12
N GLY A 175 -12.46 -10.97 22.18
CA GLY A 175 -12.23 -9.54 22.33
C GLY A 175 -10.81 -9.09 22.01
N ASP A 176 -9.99 -9.93 21.34
CA ASP A 176 -8.66 -9.58 20.86
C ASP A 176 -8.72 -8.91 19.48
N THR A 177 -9.11 -7.65 19.49
CA THR A 177 -9.29 -6.83 18.29
C THR A 177 -7.98 -6.56 17.56
N ARG A 178 -6.86 -6.51 18.28
CA ARG A 178 -5.53 -6.24 17.69
C ARG A 178 -5.03 -7.41 16.87
N LEU A 179 -5.09 -8.63 17.39
CA LEU A 179 -4.72 -9.80 16.59
C LEU A 179 -5.71 -10.05 15.44
N ALA A 180 -6.98 -9.70 15.62
CA ALA A 180 -7.97 -9.73 14.54
C ALA A 180 -7.61 -8.74 13.42
N GLU A 181 -7.25 -7.49 13.77
CA GLU A 181 -6.74 -6.48 12.85
C GLU A 181 -5.49 -6.98 12.12
N SER A 182 -4.51 -7.54 12.83
CA SER A 182 -3.31 -8.14 12.22
C SER A 182 -3.66 -9.22 11.20
N CYS A 183 -4.68 -10.04 11.45
CA CYS A 183 -5.12 -11.08 10.51
C CYS A 183 -5.90 -10.51 9.32
N LEU A 184 -6.75 -9.51 9.55
CA LEU A 184 -7.58 -8.87 8.53
C LEU A 184 -6.77 -7.94 7.61
N GLY A 185 -5.80 -7.22 8.17
CA GLY A 185 -5.08 -6.11 7.53
C GLY A 185 -5.73 -4.74 7.74
N PHE A 186 -6.82 -4.68 8.51
CA PHE A 186 -7.56 -3.48 8.88
C PHE A 186 -8.41 -3.77 10.14
N PRO A 187 -8.84 -2.75 10.89
CA PRO A 187 -9.69 -2.95 12.06
C PRO A 187 -10.98 -3.70 11.73
N PHE A 188 -11.41 -4.60 12.63
CA PHE A 188 -12.73 -5.18 12.52
C PHE A 188 -13.77 -4.07 12.65
N ALA A 189 -14.75 -4.05 11.76
CA ALA A 189 -15.71 -2.96 11.65
C ALA A 189 -17.13 -3.47 11.51
N MET A 190 -18.06 -2.82 12.19
CA MET A 190 -19.49 -3.10 12.05
C MET A 190 -20.20 -1.85 11.53
N THR A 191 -21.06 -2.03 10.53
CA THR A 191 -21.87 -0.95 9.96
C THR A 191 -23.32 -1.14 10.40
N GLY A 192 -23.97 -0.05 10.79
CA GLY A 192 -25.35 -0.08 11.23
C GLY A 192 -26.02 1.29 11.21
N THR A 193 -27.34 1.30 11.30
CA THR A 193 -28.13 2.54 11.33
C THR A 193 -28.27 3.06 12.76
N VAL A 194 -28.10 4.36 12.95
CA VAL A 194 -28.32 4.99 14.26
C VAL A 194 -29.81 5.11 14.56
N ILE A 195 -30.22 4.51 15.68
CA ILE A 195 -31.61 4.44 16.14
C ILE A 195 -31.82 5.22 17.45
N GLU A 196 -33.08 5.51 17.80
CA GLU A 196 -33.41 6.12 19.08
C GLU A 196 -33.17 5.16 20.25
N GLY A 197 -32.33 5.56 21.20
CA GLY A 197 -32.13 4.87 22.49
C GLY A 197 -32.85 5.55 23.65
N LYS A 198 -32.58 5.12 24.89
CA LYS A 198 -33.18 5.69 26.13
C LYS A 198 -32.73 7.12 26.47
N LYS A 199 -31.86 7.73 25.64
CA LYS A 199 -31.29 9.09 25.80
C LYS A 199 -30.64 9.31 27.19
N LEU A 200 -30.19 8.25 27.87
CA LEU A 200 -29.60 8.29 29.21
C LEU A 200 -28.22 8.96 29.20
N GLY A 201 -27.35 8.58 28.25
CA GLY A 201 -26.04 9.20 28.08
C GLY A 201 -26.12 10.73 27.89
N ARG A 202 -27.12 11.21 27.14
CA ARG A 202 -27.37 12.65 26.96
C ARG A 202 -27.67 13.37 28.29
N LYS A 203 -28.37 12.73 29.23
CA LYS A 203 -28.63 13.29 30.57
C LYS A 203 -27.39 13.29 31.45
N LEU A 204 -26.42 12.42 31.17
CA LEU A 204 -25.17 12.25 31.92
C LEU A 204 -23.98 13.03 31.32
N GLY A 205 -24.19 13.73 30.20
CA GLY A 205 -23.16 14.53 29.52
C GLY A 205 -22.41 13.82 28.38
N PHE A 206 -22.81 12.60 28.04
CA PHE A 206 -22.17 11.75 27.01
C PHE A 206 -23.21 11.22 26.02
N PRO A 207 -23.69 12.02 25.05
CA PRO A 207 -24.68 11.57 24.07
C PRO A 207 -24.14 10.41 23.21
N THR A 208 -24.69 9.21 23.40
CA THR A 208 -24.31 8.01 22.63
C THR A 208 -25.22 7.79 21.43
N ALA A 209 -24.63 7.41 20.30
CA ALA A 209 -25.32 6.86 19.14
C ALA A 209 -25.61 5.38 19.38
N ASN A 210 -26.88 4.98 19.35
CA ASN A 210 -27.29 3.58 19.45
C ASN A 210 -27.33 2.98 18.06
N ILE A 211 -26.62 1.88 17.82
CA ILE A 211 -26.40 1.35 16.48
C ILE A 211 -27.12 0.02 16.34
N ALA A 212 -28.05 -0.05 15.39
CA ALA A 212 -28.71 -1.29 15.01
C ALA A 212 -27.81 -2.05 14.02
N ILE A 213 -27.36 -3.23 14.42
CA ILE A 213 -26.49 -4.08 13.59
C ILE A 213 -27.23 -5.34 13.17
N ASP A 214 -26.91 -5.84 11.99
CA ASP A 214 -27.46 -7.08 11.45
C ASP A 214 -27.13 -8.28 12.37
N ALA A 215 -28.10 -9.18 12.52
CA ALA A 215 -28.01 -10.29 13.46
C ALA A 215 -26.98 -11.34 13.04
N ASP A 216 -26.61 -11.35 11.75
CA ASP A 216 -25.75 -12.38 11.17
C ASP A 216 -24.26 -12.02 11.22
N LEU A 217 -23.87 -10.86 11.76
CA LEU A 217 -22.46 -10.48 11.91
C LEU A 217 -21.82 -11.11 13.15
N ALA A 218 -20.51 -11.38 13.07
CA ALA A 218 -19.72 -11.75 14.23
C ALA A 218 -19.72 -10.60 15.25
N ILE A 219 -20.12 -10.90 16.49
CA ILE A 219 -20.23 -9.91 17.56
C ILE A 219 -18.95 -9.96 18.42
N PRO A 220 -18.25 -8.83 18.63
CA PRO A 220 -17.13 -8.78 19.56
C PRO A 220 -17.57 -9.09 20.99
N ALA A 221 -16.63 -9.55 21.84
CA ALA A 221 -16.90 -9.76 23.25
C ALA A 221 -17.58 -8.54 23.93
N TYR A 222 -18.47 -8.77 24.89
CA TYR A 222 -19.11 -7.66 25.61
C TYR A 222 -18.10 -6.83 26.40
N GLY A 223 -18.22 -5.51 26.34
CA GLY A 223 -17.32 -4.59 27.02
C GLY A 223 -17.19 -3.24 26.36
N VAL A 224 -16.20 -2.49 26.82
CA VAL A 224 -15.92 -1.12 26.38
C VAL A 224 -14.65 -1.11 25.53
N TYR A 225 -14.73 -0.45 24.39
CA TYR A 225 -13.70 -0.42 23.37
C TYR A 225 -13.31 1.02 23.02
N ALA A 226 -12.01 1.25 22.84
CA ALA A 226 -11.54 2.39 22.04
C ALA A 226 -11.84 2.09 20.56
N THR A 227 -12.53 3.01 19.91
CA THR A 227 -13.06 2.82 18.56
C THR A 227 -12.80 4.04 17.67
N ARG A 228 -12.95 3.86 16.37
CA ARG A 228 -13.13 4.97 15.42
C ARG A 228 -14.50 4.83 14.78
N THR A 229 -15.21 5.93 14.60
CA THR A 229 -16.53 5.93 13.96
C THR A 229 -16.49 6.76 12.69
N ARG A 230 -16.71 6.11 11.55
CA ARG A 230 -16.84 6.78 10.26
C ARG A 230 -18.28 7.21 10.02
N VAL A 231 -18.44 8.50 9.72
CA VAL A 231 -19.69 9.16 9.40
C VAL A 231 -19.50 9.92 8.09
N GLY A 232 -20.07 9.40 6.99
CA GLY A 232 -19.79 9.91 5.65
C GLY A 232 -18.29 9.90 5.34
N ASP A 233 -17.77 11.05 4.95
CA ASP A 233 -16.37 11.27 4.59
C ASP A 233 -15.46 11.64 5.78
N ARG A 234 -15.93 11.53 7.03
CA ARG A 234 -15.14 11.88 8.22
C ARG A 234 -15.08 10.73 9.22
N THR A 235 -13.92 10.57 9.83
CA THR A 235 -13.64 9.58 10.87
C THR A 235 -13.44 10.28 12.20
N TYR A 236 -14.25 9.92 13.19
CA TYR A 236 -14.17 10.43 14.55
C TYR A 236 -13.52 9.39 15.45
N GLU A 237 -12.63 9.83 16.33
CA GLU A 237 -12.25 9.03 17.48
C GLU A 237 -13.48 8.81 18.37
N SER A 238 -13.64 7.61 18.89
CA SER A 238 -14.80 7.25 19.69
C SER A 238 -14.48 6.22 20.76
N ILE A 239 -15.45 6.02 21.63
CA ILE A 239 -15.51 4.92 22.59
C ILE A 239 -16.84 4.21 22.40
N THR A 240 -16.84 2.88 22.42
CA THR A 240 -18.04 2.10 22.14
C THR A 240 -18.25 1.04 23.21
N ASN A 241 -19.47 0.96 23.73
CA ASN A 241 -19.92 -0.08 24.63
C ASN A 241 -20.74 -1.12 23.84
N ILE A 242 -20.39 -2.40 24.01
CA ILE A 242 -21.18 -3.54 23.56
C ILE A 242 -21.72 -4.23 24.81
N GLY A 243 -23.03 -4.22 25.00
CA GLY A 243 -23.67 -4.85 26.15
C GLY A 243 -24.93 -5.63 25.80
N ILE A 244 -25.50 -6.30 26.79
CA ILE A 244 -26.74 -7.07 26.66
C ILE A 244 -27.92 -6.24 27.17
N ARG A 245 -29.08 -6.28 26.49
CA ARG A 245 -30.35 -5.84 27.07
C ARG A 245 -30.99 -7.01 27.81
N PRO A 246 -31.02 -7.04 29.15
CA PRO A 246 -31.86 -7.98 29.87
C PRO A 246 -33.31 -7.51 29.72
N THR A 247 -33.99 -7.94 28.65
CA THR A 247 -35.44 -7.73 28.48
C THR A 247 -36.13 -9.08 28.66
N ILE A 248 -37.06 -9.14 29.62
CA ILE A 248 -37.72 -10.36 30.13
C ILE A 248 -38.59 -11.09 29.07
N GLN A 249 -38.69 -10.58 27.84
CA GLN A 249 -39.62 -11.07 26.81
C GLN A 249 -38.99 -11.47 25.46
N ASP A 250 -37.68 -11.30 25.25
CA ASP A 250 -37.02 -11.76 24.02
C ASP A 250 -36.32 -13.11 24.27
N GLU A 251 -36.67 -14.13 23.49
CA GLU A 251 -36.04 -15.46 23.54
C GLU A 251 -34.58 -15.43 23.05
N SER A 252 -34.12 -14.32 22.46
CA SER A 252 -32.73 -14.07 22.04
C SER A 252 -32.34 -12.59 22.22
N PRO A 253 -31.63 -12.21 23.31
CA PRO A 253 -31.30 -10.80 23.55
C PRO A 253 -30.29 -10.28 22.51
N LYS A 254 -30.71 -9.29 21.72
CA LYS A 254 -29.82 -8.62 20.75
C LYS A 254 -28.77 -7.76 21.46
N PRO A 255 -27.50 -7.77 21.00
CA PRO A 255 -26.48 -6.88 21.54
C PRO A 255 -26.87 -5.42 21.32
N ASN A 256 -26.62 -4.58 22.33
CA ASN A 256 -26.79 -3.14 22.25
C ASN A 256 -25.41 -2.50 22.07
N ILE A 257 -25.24 -1.77 20.98
CA ILE A 257 -23.97 -1.12 20.63
C ILE A 257 -24.17 0.38 20.72
N GLU A 258 -23.46 1.01 21.65
CA GLU A 258 -23.56 2.44 21.95
C GLU A 258 -22.20 3.11 21.78
N SER A 259 -22.11 4.04 20.83
CA SER A 259 -20.86 4.74 20.50
C SER A 259 -20.93 6.20 20.93
N PHE A 260 -19.94 6.69 21.65
CA PHE A 260 -19.73 8.11 21.95
C PHE A 260 -18.57 8.62 21.10
N LEU A 261 -18.85 9.61 20.25
CA LEU A 261 -17.87 10.23 19.36
C LEU A 261 -17.27 11.44 20.07
N PHE A 262 -15.94 11.52 20.09
CA PHE A 262 -15.25 12.68 20.65
C PHE A 262 -15.43 13.90 19.73
N ASP A 263 -15.62 15.05 20.38
CA ASP A 263 -15.65 16.38 19.74
C ASP A 263 -16.64 16.50 18.56
N ALA A 264 -17.69 15.67 18.58
CA ALA A 264 -18.77 15.65 17.59
C ALA A 264 -20.07 16.21 18.19
N ASN A 265 -20.64 17.23 17.55
CA ASN A 265 -21.99 17.71 17.82
C ASN A 265 -22.90 17.48 16.60
N LEU A 266 -23.22 16.22 16.34
CA LEU A 266 -23.93 15.79 15.14
C LEU A 266 -25.28 15.13 15.49
N ASN A 267 -26.29 15.38 14.65
CA ASN A 267 -27.52 14.59 14.65
C ASN A 267 -27.36 13.40 13.69
N LEU A 268 -27.12 12.22 14.25
CA LEU A 268 -26.81 11.01 13.49
C LEU A 268 -28.03 10.12 13.25
N TYR A 269 -29.21 10.43 13.80
CA TYR A 269 -30.39 9.55 13.69
C TYR A 269 -30.75 9.23 12.24
N GLY A 270 -30.97 7.94 11.95
CA GLY A 270 -31.28 7.44 10.62
C GLY A 270 -30.08 7.32 9.68
N GLN A 271 -28.89 7.77 10.07
CA GLN A 271 -27.68 7.63 9.26
C GLN A 271 -27.03 6.26 9.47
N ALA A 272 -26.47 5.70 8.40
CA ALA A 272 -25.59 4.54 8.48
C ALA A 272 -24.19 5.02 8.91
N ILE A 273 -23.65 4.42 9.97
CA ILE A 273 -22.31 4.69 10.47
C ILE A 273 -21.53 3.39 10.58
N THR A 274 -20.20 3.49 10.50
CA THR A 274 -19.29 2.33 10.64
C THR A 274 -18.43 2.52 11.87
N VAL A 275 -18.44 1.54 12.79
CA VAL A 275 -17.60 1.54 13.99
C VAL A 275 -16.47 0.54 13.81
N GLU A 276 -15.24 1.02 13.86
CA GLU A 276 -14.00 0.27 13.83
C GLU A 276 -13.52 0.00 15.26
N PHE A 277 -13.35 -1.28 15.60
CA PHE A 277 -12.94 -1.73 16.92
C PHE A 277 -11.42 -1.85 16.99
N LEU A 278 -10.77 -0.94 17.73
CA LEU A 278 -9.31 -0.88 17.82
C LEU A 278 -8.78 -1.69 19.01
N TYR A 279 -9.28 -1.39 20.21
CA TYR A 279 -8.77 -1.98 21.44
C TYR A 279 -9.85 -2.14 22.50
N ARG A 280 -9.92 -3.31 23.12
CA ARG A 280 -10.81 -3.57 24.27
C ARG A 280 -10.20 -2.99 25.54
N LEU A 281 -10.84 -1.96 26.09
CA LEU A 281 -10.39 -1.30 27.33
C LEU A 281 -10.69 -2.16 28.55
N ARG A 282 -11.90 -2.72 28.62
CA ARG A 282 -12.34 -3.61 29.70
C ARG A 282 -13.53 -4.48 29.31
N PRO A 283 -13.75 -5.62 30.00
CA PRO A 283 -15.01 -6.36 29.89
C PRO A 283 -16.20 -5.56 30.42
N GLU A 284 -17.41 -6.02 30.08
CA GLU A 284 -18.66 -5.50 30.63
C GLU A 284 -18.71 -5.74 32.15
N ALA A 285 -19.28 -4.80 32.90
CA ALA A 285 -19.40 -4.84 34.34
C ALA A 285 -20.76 -4.29 34.79
N ALA A 286 -21.32 -4.86 35.86
CA ALA A 286 -22.49 -4.32 36.53
C ALA A 286 -22.07 -3.32 37.62
N PHE A 287 -22.90 -2.30 37.86
CA PHE A 287 -22.64 -1.26 38.85
C PHE A 287 -23.77 -1.21 39.89
N GLU A 288 -23.41 -1.06 41.16
CA GLU A 288 -24.36 -1.02 42.28
C GLU A 288 -25.13 0.31 42.36
N SER A 289 -24.55 1.40 41.84
CA SER A 289 -25.18 2.72 41.81
C SER A 289 -24.92 3.49 40.51
N LEU A 290 -25.74 4.51 40.24
CA LEU A 290 -25.53 5.43 39.13
C LEU A 290 -24.22 6.23 39.28
N LEU A 291 -23.80 6.51 40.52
CA LEU A 291 -22.55 7.23 40.78
C LEU A 291 -21.35 6.41 40.35
N ASP A 292 -21.35 5.10 40.64
CA ASP A 292 -20.27 4.19 40.26
C ASP A 292 -20.18 4.04 38.75
N LEU A 293 -21.33 3.95 38.06
CA LEU A 293 -21.38 3.95 36.60
C LEU A 293 -20.77 5.23 36.00
N VAL A 294 -21.14 6.40 36.53
CA VAL A 294 -20.62 7.69 36.03
C VAL A 294 -19.12 7.81 36.29
N ALA A 295 -18.63 7.33 37.44
CA ALA A 295 -17.20 7.31 37.75
C ALA A 295 -16.44 6.42 36.76
N GLN A 296 -16.93 5.20 36.49
CA GLN A 296 -16.29 4.29 35.54
C GLN A 296 -16.30 4.85 34.11
N VAL A 297 -17.41 5.43 33.64
CA VAL A 297 -17.49 6.02 32.30
C VAL A 297 -16.46 7.13 32.12
N LYS A 298 -16.20 7.95 33.16
CA LYS A 298 -15.15 8.99 33.10
C LYS A 298 -13.75 8.39 32.97
N GLU A 299 -13.47 7.30 33.69
CA GLU A 299 -12.20 6.57 33.56
C GLU A 299 -12.06 5.95 32.17
N ASP A 300 -13.11 5.30 31.67
CA ASP A 300 -13.14 4.69 30.33
C ASP A 300 -12.86 5.74 29.23
N LEU A 301 -13.45 6.94 29.35
CA LEU A 301 -13.20 8.06 28.44
C LEU A 301 -11.75 8.55 28.51
N ALA A 302 -11.16 8.62 29.71
CA ALA A 302 -9.77 9.02 29.87
C ALA A 302 -8.81 7.98 29.24
N LEU A 303 -9.07 6.69 29.45
CA LEU A 303 -8.31 5.60 28.84
C LEU A 303 -8.43 5.59 27.32
N ALA A 304 -9.63 5.80 26.78
CA ALA A 304 -9.86 5.88 25.33
C ALA A 304 -9.11 7.08 24.71
N LYS A 305 -9.13 8.25 25.36
CA LYS A 305 -8.36 9.42 24.91
C LYS A 305 -6.86 9.18 24.95
N ALA A 306 -6.36 8.54 26.02
CA ALA A 306 -4.95 8.17 26.12
C ALA A 306 -4.53 7.16 25.04
N TYR A 307 -5.41 6.19 24.73
CA TYR A 307 -5.20 5.25 23.62
C TYR A 307 -5.08 5.97 22.29
N HIS A 308 -6.04 6.83 21.91
CA HIS A 308 -6.01 7.54 20.63
C HIS A 308 -4.81 8.49 20.48
N ARG A 309 -4.34 9.10 21.58
CA ARG A 309 -3.13 9.95 21.57
C ARG A 309 -1.81 9.18 21.44
N SER A 310 -1.78 7.90 21.85
CA SER A 310 -0.58 7.06 21.84
C SER A 310 -0.58 6.04 20.69
N CYS A 311 -1.71 5.84 20.03
CA CYS A 311 -1.86 4.89 18.94
C CYS A 311 -1.30 5.47 17.63
N GLU A 312 -0.07 5.09 17.31
CA GLU A 312 0.62 5.48 16.07
C GLU A 312 0.12 4.72 14.82
N GLN A 313 -1.09 4.15 14.89
CA GLN A 313 -1.76 3.57 13.73
C GLN A 313 -2.37 4.70 12.89
N GLY A 314 -1.74 4.96 11.75
CA GLY A 314 -2.27 5.90 10.76
C GLY A 314 -3.64 5.49 10.21
N TYR A 315 -4.50 6.46 9.95
CA TYR A 315 -5.83 6.23 9.42
C TYR A 315 -6.32 7.40 8.57
N GLU A 316 -7.36 7.15 7.78
CA GLU A 316 -8.04 8.20 7.02
C GLU A 316 -8.98 8.99 7.94
N PHE A 317 -8.57 10.23 8.23
CA PHE A 317 -9.29 11.14 9.10
C PHE A 317 -10.48 11.78 8.39
N ALA A 318 -10.28 12.19 7.14
CA ALA A 318 -11.34 12.80 6.33
C ALA A 318 -11.08 12.63 4.83
N ARG A 319 -12.12 12.80 4.03
CA ARG A 319 -12.02 13.07 2.60
C ARG A 319 -12.54 14.47 2.29
N VAL A 320 -11.70 15.29 1.66
CA VAL A 320 -12.05 16.66 1.28
C VAL A 320 -12.02 16.74 -0.24
N ARG A 321 -13.20 16.93 -0.88
CA ARG A 321 -13.33 16.96 -2.35
C ARG A 321 -12.68 15.74 -3.03
N GLY A 322 -12.83 14.57 -2.40
CA GLY A 322 -12.23 13.30 -2.86
C GLY A 322 -10.74 13.15 -2.59
N ILE A 323 -10.09 14.08 -1.89
CA ILE A 323 -8.69 13.94 -1.44
C ILE A 323 -8.69 13.27 -0.07
N PRO A 324 -8.11 12.05 0.08
CA PRO A 324 -7.92 11.44 1.39
C PRO A 324 -6.90 12.22 2.23
N VAL A 325 -7.28 12.54 3.46
CA VAL A 325 -6.43 13.12 4.50
C VAL A 325 -6.17 12.05 5.55
N ARG A 326 -4.91 11.62 5.65
CA ARG A 326 -4.47 10.60 6.60
C ARG A 326 -3.67 11.22 7.72
N ILE A 327 -3.85 10.72 8.94
CA ILE A 327 -3.15 11.26 10.10
C ILE A 327 -2.48 10.17 10.91
N ILE A 328 -1.37 10.50 11.54
CA ILE A 328 -0.74 9.74 12.63
C ILE A 328 -0.59 10.67 13.83
N ARG A 329 -1.37 10.42 14.89
CA ARG A 329 -1.23 11.17 16.14
C ARG A 329 -0.12 10.54 16.98
N THR A 330 0.83 11.36 17.41
CA THR A 330 1.91 10.94 18.31
C THR A 330 2.44 12.12 19.10
N THR A 331 2.70 11.90 20.39
CA THR A 331 3.31 12.91 21.28
C THR A 331 4.81 12.66 21.49
N ARG A 332 5.41 11.71 20.76
CA ARG A 332 6.84 11.35 20.91
C ARG A 332 7.77 12.41 20.32
N PHE A 333 7.28 13.18 19.36
CA PHE A 333 8.05 14.15 18.61
C PHE A 333 7.58 15.57 18.94
N ALA A 334 8.53 16.50 19.08
CA ALA A 334 8.23 17.92 19.21
C ALA A 334 7.91 18.58 17.85
N GLN A 335 8.16 17.86 16.75
CA GLN A 335 7.93 18.27 15.37
C GLN A 335 6.65 17.65 14.82
N ALA A 336 6.16 18.23 13.73
CA ALA A 336 5.19 17.62 12.85
C ALA A 336 5.66 17.72 11.40
N THR A 337 5.10 16.81 10.61
CA THR A 337 5.36 16.70 9.18
C THR A 337 4.05 16.57 8.45
N ALA A 338 3.85 17.36 7.40
CA ALA A 338 2.73 17.19 6.47
C ALA A 338 3.27 16.97 5.05
N ILE A 339 2.66 16.03 4.33
CA ILE A 339 3.07 15.61 2.99
C ILE A 339 1.85 15.68 2.06
N VAL A 340 2.01 16.32 0.91
CA VAL A 340 1.08 16.27 -0.21
C VAL A 340 1.73 15.44 -1.33
N THR A 341 1.08 14.36 -1.73
CA THR A 341 1.57 13.47 -2.79
C THR A 341 0.59 13.47 -3.95
N TYR A 342 1.06 13.83 -5.14
CA TYR A 342 0.34 13.63 -6.40
C TYR A 342 0.86 12.38 -7.09
N GLN A 343 -0.03 11.59 -7.68
CA GLN A 343 0.32 10.34 -8.35
C GLN A 343 -0.24 10.28 -9.76
N THR A 344 0.54 9.70 -10.67
CA THR A 344 0.13 9.42 -12.05
C THR A 344 0.94 8.25 -12.60
N ARG A 345 0.66 7.82 -13.83
CA ARG A 345 1.51 6.87 -14.55
C ARG A 345 2.69 7.60 -15.15
N ILE A 346 3.88 7.01 -15.06
CA ILE A 346 5.08 7.56 -15.66
C ILE A 346 5.07 7.36 -17.18
N ASP A 347 5.34 8.44 -17.92
CA ASP A 347 5.73 8.39 -19.32
C ASP A 347 6.93 9.32 -19.55
N ARG A 348 7.52 9.21 -20.74
CA ARG A 348 8.76 9.93 -21.08
C ARG A 348 8.62 11.45 -20.92
N ARG A 349 7.50 12.03 -21.36
CA ARG A 349 7.27 13.48 -21.27
C ARG A 349 6.90 13.89 -19.84
N THR A 350 6.07 13.08 -19.19
CA THR A 350 5.59 13.35 -17.83
C THR A 350 6.69 13.34 -16.78
N ALA A 351 7.66 12.43 -16.89
CA ALA A 351 8.80 12.36 -15.98
C ALA A 351 9.62 13.66 -15.98
N SER A 352 10.06 14.13 -17.15
CA SER A 352 10.82 15.40 -17.25
C SER A 352 9.99 16.59 -16.83
N LEU A 353 8.71 16.64 -17.22
CA LEU A 353 7.84 17.78 -16.97
C LEU A 353 7.51 17.96 -15.48
N LEU A 354 7.11 16.88 -14.79
CA LEU A 354 6.78 16.93 -13.37
C LEU A 354 8.03 17.07 -12.50
N SER A 355 9.15 16.48 -12.90
CA SER A 355 10.43 16.71 -12.23
C SER A 355 10.83 18.18 -12.28
N LEU A 356 10.75 18.83 -13.45
CA LEU A 356 11.01 20.27 -13.55
C LEU A 356 9.97 21.10 -12.77
N LEU A 357 8.69 20.75 -12.86
CA LEU A 357 7.61 21.46 -12.18
C LEU A 357 7.83 21.50 -10.66
N SER A 358 8.20 20.38 -10.04
CA SER A 358 8.46 20.34 -8.59
C SER A 358 9.54 21.31 -8.14
N ARG A 359 10.64 21.41 -8.90
CA ARG A 359 11.78 22.26 -8.58
C ARG A 359 11.45 23.74 -8.75
N VAL A 360 10.65 24.08 -9.78
CA VAL A 360 10.20 25.45 -10.00
C VAL A 360 9.19 25.86 -8.91
N MET A 361 8.25 24.98 -8.57
CA MET A 361 7.30 25.22 -7.48
C MET A 361 7.98 25.39 -6.13
N SER A 362 9.07 24.66 -5.85
CA SER A 362 9.81 24.80 -4.59
C SER A 362 10.75 26.00 -4.52
N ALA A 363 10.91 26.75 -5.62
CA ALA A 363 11.80 27.90 -5.67
C ALA A 363 11.13 29.20 -5.19
N SER A 364 9.87 29.44 -5.55
CA SER A 364 9.11 30.64 -5.18
C SER A 364 7.61 30.44 -5.32
N CYS A 365 6.84 31.30 -4.66
CA CYS A 365 5.40 31.44 -4.84
C CYS A 365 5.01 32.93 -4.84
N GLN A 366 3.74 33.24 -5.10
CA GLN A 366 3.26 34.62 -5.16
C GLN A 366 3.57 35.42 -3.88
N ASP A 367 3.44 34.79 -2.71
CA ASP A 367 3.68 35.44 -1.41
C ASP A 367 5.18 35.55 -1.09
N TYR A 368 6.00 34.67 -1.68
CA TYR A 368 7.45 34.60 -1.49
C TYR A 368 8.16 34.51 -2.85
N PRO A 369 8.34 35.64 -3.57
CA PRO A 369 8.73 35.67 -4.99
C PRO A 369 10.23 35.38 -5.23
N SER A 370 10.91 34.75 -4.27
CA SER A 370 12.30 34.31 -4.39
C SER A 370 12.63 33.22 -3.37
N ARG A 371 13.62 32.38 -3.69
CA ARG A 371 14.19 31.40 -2.74
C ARG A 371 14.62 32.06 -1.43
N SER A 372 15.21 33.26 -1.50
CA SER A 372 15.67 34.00 -0.31
C SER A 372 14.51 34.46 0.57
N SER A 373 13.42 34.97 0.00
CA SER A 373 12.24 35.37 0.77
C SER A 373 11.52 34.17 1.39
N LEU A 374 11.45 33.05 0.66
CA LEU A 374 10.86 31.81 1.16
C LEU A 374 11.70 31.25 2.31
N SER A 375 13.02 31.17 2.15
CA SER A 375 13.94 30.74 3.21
C SER A 375 13.84 31.63 4.44
N ALA A 376 13.79 32.95 4.28
CA ALA A 376 13.67 33.87 5.41
C ALA A 376 12.34 33.69 6.18
N ALA A 377 11.24 33.41 5.47
CA ALA A 377 9.97 33.11 6.10
C ALA A 377 10.03 31.80 6.90
N LEU A 378 10.60 30.76 6.31
CA LEU A 378 10.81 29.46 6.96
C LEU A 378 11.76 29.54 8.18
N ASP A 379 12.84 30.32 8.08
CA ASP A 379 13.76 30.59 9.19
C ASP A 379 13.06 31.32 10.34
N SER A 380 12.15 32.25 10.03
CA SER A 380 11.33 32.94 11.03
C SER A 380 10.34 32.02 11.75
N LEU A 381 10.03 30.87 11.15
CA LEU A 381 9.22 29.79 11.70
C LEU A 381 10.10 28.72 12.38
N TYR A 382 11.18 29.16 13.01
CA TYR A 382 12.13 28.33 13.76
C TYR A 382 12.83 27.26 12.90
N GLY A 383 13.11 27.59 11.64
CA GLY A 383 13.80 26.70 10.71
C GLY A 383 12.91 25.57 10.20
N ALA A 384 11.62 25.85 9.96
CA ALA A 384 10.77 24.94 9.21
C ALA A 384 11.39 24.66 7.84
N SER A 385 11.22 23.45 7.29
CA SER A 385 11.81 23.08 6.00
C SER A 385 10.75 22.53 5.06
N ILE A 386 10.80 23.00 3.81
CA ILE A 386 10.01 22.44 2.70
C ILE A 386 10.93 21.57 1.87
N GLU A 387 10.50 20.34 1.62
CA GLU A 387 11.21 19.37 0.80
C GLU A 387 10.33 18.93 -0.36
N THR A 388 10.97 18.73 -1.52
CA THR A 388 10.30 18.23 -2.72
C THR A 388 11.06 17.07 -3.31
N GLU A 389 10.36 15.98 -3.55
CA GLU A 389 10.94 14.77 -4.12
C GLU A 389 10.07 14.28 -5.29
N VAL A 390 10.74 13.80 -6.33
CA VAL A 390 10.11 12.97 -7.35
C VAL A 390 10.61 11.56 -7.22
N SER A 391 9.68 10.62 -7.16
CA SER A 391 9.98 9.21 -7.04
C SER A 391 9.21 8.42 -8.09
N LYS A 392 9.69 7.22 -8.37
CA LYS A 392 8.96 6.27 -9.22
C LYS A 392 8.94 4.89 -8.57
N ASP A 393 7.75 4.33 -8.55
CA ASP A 393 7.43 3.07 -7.90
C ASP A 393 6.85 2.14 -8.97
N GLY A 394 7.75 1.45 -9.67
CA GLY A 394 7.39 0.74 -10.89
C GLY A 394 7.05 1.73 -12.01
N ASP A 395 5.79 1.74 -12.43
CA ASP A 395 5.25 2.66 -13.42
C ASP A 395 4.40 3.78 -12.81
N LEU A 396 4.30 3.84 -11.48
CA LEU A 396 3.73 4.98 -10.77
C LEU A 396 4.79 6.06 -10.60
N PHE A 397 4.43 7.28 -10.98
CA PHE A 397 5.21 8.48 -10.72
C PHE A 397 4.56 9.25 -9.57
N SER A 398 5.36 9.60 -8.57
CA SER A 398 4.89 10.37 -7.42
C SER A 398 5.64 11.68 -7.30
N LEU A 399 4.87 12.75 -7.07
CA LEU A 399 5.35 14.10 -6.78
C LEU A 399 5.06 14.41 -5.32
N HIS A 400 6.10 14.48 -4.50
CA HIS A 400 5.99 14.70 -3.06
C HIS A 400 6.40 16.12 -2.71
N PHE A 401 5.56 16.79 -1.95
CA PHE A 401 5.88 18.04 -1.26
C PHE A 401 5.69 17.79 0.23
N ALA A 402 6.70 18.11 1.04
CA ALA A 402 6.67 17.93 2.48
C ALA A 402 7.01 19.25 3.18
N ILE A 403 6.40 19.48 4.34
CA ILE A 403 6.74 20.54 5.29
C ILE A 403 7.02 19.91 6.65
N ASN A 404 8.20 20.21 7.18
CA ASN A 404 8.66 19.81 8.50
C ASN A 404 8.79 21.05 9.39
N GLY A 405 8.31 20.97 10.64
CA GLY A 405 8.42 22.09 11.56
C GLY A 405 8.09 21.75 13.00
N LEU A 406 8.38 22.67 13.92
CA LEU A 406 8.10 22.50 15.34
C LEU A 406 6.61 22.68 15.64
N MET A 407 6.01 21.74 16.38
CA MET A 407 4.60 21.81 16.74
C MET A 407 4.32 22.89 17.77
N ASN A 408 5.12 22.93 18.83
CA ASN A 408 4.98 23.84 19.94
C ASN A 408 6.35 24.44 20.30
N TRP A 409 6.36 25.71 20.68
CA TRP A 409 7.54 26.38 21.21
C TRP A 409 7.37 26.79 22.67
N THR A 410 8.47 27.20 23.32
CA THR A 410 8.50 27.52 24.76
C THR A 410 7.64 28.72 25.14
N ASP A 411 7.26 29.55 24.17
CA ASP A 411 6.36 30.69 24.34
C ASP A 411 4.87 30.34 24.11
N HIS A 412 4.56 29.05 23.99
CA HIS A 412 3.23 28.52 23.66
C HIS A 412 2.72 28.86 22.25
N SER A 413 3.58 29.38 21.37
CA SER A 413 3.26 29.47 19.95
C SER A 413 3.25 28.07 19.30
N SER A 414 2.42 27.91 18.26
CA SER A 414 2.42 26.74 17.39
C SER A 414 2.89 27.16 16.00
N PRO A 415 4.21 27.19 15.73
CA PRO A 415 4.73 27.72 14.48
C PRO A 415 4.39 26.84 13.28
N PHE A 416 4.09 25.55 13.50
CA PHE A 416 3.68 24.63 12.44
C PHE A 416 2.41 25.06 11.71
N ALA A 417 1.43 25.67 12.38
CA ALA A 417 0.22 26.15 11.72
C ALA A 417 0.55 27.22 10.67
N ALA A 418 1.41 28.19 11.01
CA ALA A 418 1.89 29.19 10.06
C ALA A 418 2.79 28.58 8.97
N ALA A 419 3.55 27.52 9.28
CA ALA A 419 4.32 26.79 8.28
C ALA A 419 3.42 26.08 7.26
N LEU A 420 2.25 25.58 7.67
CA LEU A 420 1.24 25.06 6.74
C LEU A 420 0.72 26.15 5.80
N ASP A 421 0.48 27.38 6.29
CA ASP A 421 0.04 28.49 5.44
C ASP A 421 1.06 28.77 4.32
N VAL A 422 2.36 28.84 4.66
CA VAL A 422 3.46 29.00 3.69
C VAL A 422 3.49 27.85 2.70
N PHE A 423 3.41 26.62 3.21
CA PHE A 423 3.48 25.41 2.42
C PHE A 423 2.32 25.29 1.42
N PHE A 424 1.09 25.55 1.84
CA PHE A 424 -0.06 25.49 0.95
C PHE A 424 -0.08 26.66 -0.03
N SER A 425 0.40 27.86 0.36
CA SER A 425 0.59 28.95 -0.60
C SER A 425 1.53 28.56 -1.74
N LEU A 426 2.61 27.84 -1.43
CA LEU A 426 3.52 27.29 -2.44
C LEU A 426 2.83 26.32 -3.43
N LEU A 427 1.84 25.55 -2.96
CA LEU A 427 1.11 24.59 -3.77
C LEU A 427 -0.06 25.19 -4.57
N THR A 428 -0.66 26.28 -4.07
CA THR A 428 -1.90 26.85 -4.63
C THR A 428 -1.71 28.18 -5.35
N HIS A 429 -0.67 28.94 -5.01
CA HIS A 429 -0.38 30.30 -5.50
C HIS A 429 1.03 30.39 -6.14
N PRO A 430 1.24 29.76 -7.31
CA PRO A 430 2.54 29.77 -7.97
C PRO A 430 2.97 31.19 -8.33
N ASP A 431 4.28 31.42 -8.39
CA ASP A 431 4.87 32.67 -8.85
C ASP A 431 4.80 32.77 -10.39
N LEU A 432 3.77 33.48 -10.87
CA LEU A 432 3.49 33.69 -12.29
C LEU A 432 3.77 35.14 -12.71
N ASP A 433 4.22 35.33 -13.95
CA ASP A 433 4.39 36.63 -14.58
C ASP A 433 3.06 37.23 -15.07
N ALA A 434 3.13 38.40 -15.69
CA ALA A 434 1.95 39.13 -16.17
C ALA A 434 1.17 38.38 -17.27
N ASP A 435 1.80 37.44 -17.97
CA ASP A 435 1.19 36.60 -19.00
C ASP A 435 0.61 35.30 -18.40
N GLY A 436 0.72 35.11 -17.08
CA GLY A 436 0.26 33.94 -16.36
C GLY A 436 1.19 32.74 -16.50
N GLN A 437 2.43 32.93 -16.95
CA GLN A 437 3.45 31.87 -17.05
C GLN A 437 4.37 31.88 -15.83
N PHE A 438 4.96 30.73 -15.47
CA PHE A 438 6.01 30.73 -14.45
C PHE A 438 7.14 31.71 -14.77
N GLN A 439 7.72 32.33 -13.74
CA GLN A 439 8.84 33.26 -13.90
C GLN A 439 10.00 32.64 -14.70
N SER A 440 10.58 33.42 -15.62
CA SER A 440 11.62 32.93 -16.53
C SER A 440 12.93 32.56 -15.83
N ILE A 441 13.33 33.32 -14.80
CA ILE A 441 14.60 33.10 -14.08
C ILE A 441 14.58 31.76 -13.31
N PRO A 442 13.60 31.48 -12.42
CA PRO A 442 13.49 30.18 -11.77
C PRO A 442 13.36 29.02 -12.76
N PHE A 443 12.56 29.19 -13.82
CA PHE A 443 12.39 28.17 -14.85
C PHE A 443 13.71 27.76 -15.50
N GLU A 444 14.49 28.72 -16.00
CA GLU A 444 15.76 28.42 -16.69
C GLU A 444 16.83 27.90 -15.74
N ALA A 445 16.87 28.41 -14.50
CA ALA A 445 17.80 27.96 -13.48
C ALA A 445 17.57 26.48 -13.12
N GLU A 446 16.32 26.10 -12.84
CA GLU A 446 15.98 24.72 -12.47
C GLU A 446 16.10 23.75 -13.64
N ARG A 447 15.71 24.18 -14.85
CA ARG A 447 15.90 23.38 -16.07
C ARG A 447 17.37 23.09 -16.32
N SER A 448 18.23 24.11 -16.23
CA SER A 448 19.68 23.97 -16.38
C SER A 448 20.27 23.07 -15.29
N GLY A 449 19.81 23.21 -14.05
CA GLY A 449 20.23 22.35 -12.93
C GLY A 449 19.91 20.87 -13.18
N LEU A 450 18.69 20.56 -13.62
CA LEU A 450 18.26 19.19 -13.90
C LEU A 450 18.97 18.61 -15.14
N VAL A 451 19.26 19.42 -16.17
CA VAL A 451 20.11 19.02 -17.30
C VAL A 451 21.51 18.62 -16.83
N MET A 452 22.13 19.45 -15.98
CA MET A 452 23.45 19.15 -15.44
C MET A 452 23.45 17.89 -14.57
N GLU A 453 22.37 17.63 -13.84
CA GLU A 453 22.21 16.41 -13.05
C GLU A 453 22.14 15.14 -13.94
N LEU A 454 21.37 15.18 -15.04
CA LEU A 454 21.30 14.08 -16.00
C LEU A 454 22.65 13.82 -16.68
N LEU A 455 23.38 14.88 -17.07
CA LEU A 455 24.72 14.77 -17.65
C LEU A 455 25.74 14.24 -16.63
N ALA A 456 25.67 14.69 -15.37
CA ALA A 456 26.52 14.17 -14.29
C ALA A 456 26.28 12.68 -14.05
N ARG A 457 25.03 12.22 -14.17
CA ARG A 457 24.66 10.81 -14.05
C ARG A 457 25.27 9.93 -15.14
N GLU A 458 25.40 10.42 -16.37
CA GLU A 458 26.09 9.72 -17.46
C GLU A 458 27.62 9.60 -17.24
N ASN A 459 28.19 10.58 -16.54
CA ASN A 459 29.60 10.57 -16.17
C ASN A 459 29.90 9.62 -15.01
N ASP A 460 28.95 9.42 -14.10
CA ASP A 460 29.02 8.38 -13.06
C ASP A 460 28.84 6.99 -13.68
N LYS A 461 29.96 6.27 -13.82
CA LYS A 461 29.98 4.96 -14.48
C LYS A 461 29.19 3.88 -13.74
N ALA A 462 29.01 4.00 -12.42
CA ALA A 462 28.19 3.06 -11.66
C ALA A 462 26.70 3.30 -11.96
N LYS A 463 26.24 4.55 -11.89
CA LYS A 463 24.85 4.92 -12.25
C LYS A 463 24.55 4.62 -13.70
N TYR A 464 25.47 4.93 -14.61
CA TYR A 464 25.34 4.61 -16.03
C TYR A 464 25.16 3.11 -16.26
N ALA A 465 26.01 2.26 -15.68
CA ALA A 465 25.91 0.81 -15.83
C ALA A 465 24.60 0.24 -15.29
N HIS A 466 24.17 0.74 -14.12
CA HIS A 466 22.85 0.43 -13.56
C HIS A 466 21.72 0.78 -14.54
N ASP A 467 21.72 2.01 -15.07
CA ASP A 467 20.66 2.48 -15.98
C ASP A 467 20.63 1.68 -17.29
N GLN A 468 21.78 1.26 -17.83
CA GLN A 468 21.82 0.38 -19.00
C GLN A 468 21.26 -1.01 -18.69
N CYS A 469 21.58 -1.57 -17.51
CA CYS A 469 20.99 -2.84 -17.05
C CYS A 469 19.46 -2.73 -16.93
N MET A 470 18.96 -1.64 -16.36
CA MET A 470 17.53 -1.38 -16.25
C MET A 470 16.86 -1.20 -17.62
N LYS A 471 17.51 -0.55 -18.58
CA LYS A 471 17.01 -0.44 -19.96
C LYS A 471 16.87 -1.81 -20.64
N LEU A 472 17.86 -2.69 -20.45
CA LEU A 472 17.77 -4.07 -20.95
C LEU A 472 16.63 -4.84 -20.28
N LEU A 473 16.50 -4.71 -18.97
CA LEU A 473 15.48 -5.39 -18.18
C LEU A 473 14.06 -4.95 -18.56
N CYS A 474 13.84 -3.64 -18.70
CA CYS A 474 12.52 -3.06 -18.91
C CYS A 474 12.13 -2.92 -20.39
N GLY A 475 13.09 -2.88 -21.31
CA GLY A 475 12.84 -2.56 -22.71
C GLY A 475 12.18 -1.18 -22.88
N ASP A 476 11.15 -1.11 -23.71
CA ASP A 476 10.37 0.12 -23.96
C ASP A 476 9.30 0.39 -22.89
N GLN A 477 9.19 -0.45 -21.87
CA GLN A 477 8.20 -0.27 -20.82
C GLN A 477 8.55 0.94 -19.92
N PRO A 478 7.54 1.64 -19.36
CA PRO A 478 7.74 2.84 -18.55
C PRO A 478 8.64 2.63 -17.32
N PHE A 479 8.73 1.40 -16.81
CA PHE A 479 9.59 0.99 -15.70
C PHE A 479 11.08 1.35 -15.91
N GLY A 480 11.56 1.42 -17.15
CA GLY A 480 12.95 1.75 -17.49
C GLY A 480 13.27 3.26 -17.51
N LEU A 481 12.25 4.12 -17.43
CA LEU A 481 12.42 5.57 -17.45
C LEU A 481 13.02 6.06 -16.13
N LEU A 482 13.84 7.11 -16.20
CA LEU A 482 14.33 7.83 -15.02
C LEU A 482 13.24 8.75 -14.49
N ALA A 483 13.16 8.94 -13.16
CA ALA A 483 12.21 9.87 -12.56
C ALA A 483 12.47 11.33 -12.98
N ALA A 484 13.74 11.70 -13.20
CA ALA A 484 14.13 12.99 -13.79
C ALA A 484 13.78 13.13 -15.29
N GLY A 485 13.28 12.06 -15.92
CA GLY A 485 13.04 11.98 -17.35
C GLY A 485 14.32 11.92 -18.18
N ASP A 486 14.30 12.51 -19.38
CA ASP A 486 15.42 12.48 -20.31
C ASP A 486 15.83 13.87 -20.82
N LEU A 487 17.06 13.95 -21.31
CA LEU A 487 17.70 15.20 -21.71
C LEU A 487 16.98 15.90 -22.87
N GLU A 488 16.59 15.14 -23.89
CA GLU A 488 15.94 15.67 -25.10
C GLU A 488 14.60 16.30 -24.75
N THR A 489 13.77 15.58 -24.00
CA THR A 489 12.49 16.08 -23.51
C THR A 489 12.69 17.34 -22.66
N LEU A 490 13.57 17.28 -21.65
CA LEU A 490 13.80 18.39 -20.73
C LEU A 490 14.26 19.67 -21.43
N GLN A 491 15.12 19.55 -22.45
CA GLN A 491 15.60 20.69 -23.24
C GLN A 491 14.50 21.31 -24.11
N SER A 492 13.49 20.52 -24.51
CA SER A 492 12.36 20.98 -25.32
C SER A 492 11.24 21.66 -24.52
N LEU A 493 11.20 21.48 -23.19
CA LEU A 493 10.14 22.02 -22.35
C LEU A 493 10.14 23.55 -22.34
N THR A 494 8.94 24.12 -22.34
CA THR A 494 8.68 25.56 -22.29
C THR A 494 7.97 25.97 -21.00
N ARG A 495 7.90 27.29 -20.73
CA ARG A 495 7.13 27.83 -19.60
C ARG A 495 5.63 27.58 -19.75
N ASP A 496 5.13 27.53 -20.97
CA ASP A 496 3.74 27.16 -21.28
C ASP A 496 3.45 25.71 -20.91
N ASP A 497 4.35 24.79 -21.26
CA ASP A 497 4.22 23.38 -20.87
C ASP A 497 4.12 23.23 -19.35
N LEU A 498 4.98 23.96 -18.62
CA LEU A 498 5.05 23.90 -17.16
C LEU A 498 3.79 24.48 -16.50
N THR A 499 3.29 25.60 -17.03
CA THR A 499 2.07 26.26 -16.55
C THR A 499 0.85 25.38 -16.80
N ALA A 500 0.75 24.78 -17.99
CA ALA A 500 -0.31 23.84 -18.31
C ALA A 500 -0.25 22.57 -17.43
N ALA A 501 0.95 22.07 -17.14
CA ALA A 501 1.15 20.96 -16.21
C ALA A 501 0.67 21.30 -14.80
N PHE A 502 0.97 22.50 -14.29
CA PHE A 502 0.48 22.97 -12.99
C PHE A 502 -1.05 23.00 -12.92
N HIS A 503 -1.72 23.48 -13.97
CA HIS A 503 -3.18 23.46 -14.02
C HIS A 503 -3.76 22.04 -14.03
N GLN A 504 -3.12 21.11 -14.74
CA GLN A 504 -3.55 19.71 -14.78
C GLN A 504 -3.18 18.93 -13.51
N LEU A 505 -2.18 19.37 -12.74
CA LEU A 505 -1.81 18.79 -11.45
C LEU A 505 -3.02 18.70 -10.50
N LYS A 506 -3.92 19.71 -10.54
CA LYS A 506 -5.15 19.77 -9.74
C LYS A 506 -6.16 18.67 -10.05
N GLN A 507 -6.00 17.98 -11.19
CA GLN A 507 -6.84 16.87 -11.64
C GLN A 507 -6.25 15.50 -11.30
N LEU A 508 -4.98 15.42 -10.90
CA LEU A 508 -4.35 14.16 -10.55
C LEU A 508 -4.91 13.60 -9.23
N ASP A 509 -4.72 12.29 -9.06
CA ASP A 509 -4.91 11.66 -7.76
C ASP A 509 -3.92 12.27 -6.78
N CYS A 510 -4.47 12.81 -5.70
CA CYS A 510 -3.74 13.53 -4.67
C CYS A 510 -4.14 12.95 -3.32
N GLN A 511 -3.17 12.85 -2.42
CA GLN A 511 -3.38 12.45 -1.03
C GLN A 511 -2.55 13.31 -0.10
N VAL A 512 -3.08 13.53 1.11
CA VAL A 512 -2.42 14.32 2.15
C VAL A 512 -2.22 13.45 3.38
N ALA A 513 -1.01 13.47 3.93
CA ALA A 513 -0.67 12.78 5.17
C ALA A 513 -0.02 13.75 6.14
N ILE A 514 -0.35 13.64 7.43
CA ILE A 514 0.25 14.47 8.49
C ILE A 514 0.54 13.61 9.72
N ALA A 515 1.67 13.85 10.38
CA ALA A 515 2.02 13.19 11.64
C ALA A 515 2.57 14.19 12.67
N GLY A 516 2.25 13.96 13.94
CA GLY A 516 2.70 14.78 15.08
C GLY A 516 1.68 14.84 16.22
N ASP A 517 1.86 15.79 17.15
CA ASP A 517 0.88 16.09 18.20
C ASP A 517 -0.18 17.06 17.65
N LEU A 518 -1.19 16.50 16.98
CA LEU A 518 -2.10 17.27 16.12
C LEU A 518 -3.37 17.73 16.87
N PRO A 519 -3.49 18.95 17.42
CA PRO A 519 -4.75 19.39 18.03
C PRO A 519 -5.86 19.50 16.97
N ASP A 520 -7.12 19.32 17.37
CA ASP A 520 -8.25 19.31 16.42
C ASP A 520 -8.39 20.62 15.64
N LEU A 521 -8.08 21.76 16.26
CA LEU A 521 -8.08 23.06 15.58
C LEU A 521 -7.09 23.08 14.38
N LEU A 522 -5.90 22.52 14.54
CA LEU A 522 -4.92 22.41 13.46
C LEU A 522 -5.45 21.51 12.34
N LEU A 523 -6.12 20.41 12.69
CA LEU A 523 -6.73 19.52 11.70
C LEU A 523 -7.84 20.22 10.91
N GLU A 524 -8.69 21.02 11.55
CA GLU A 524 -9.70 21.81 10.82
C GLU A 524 -9.04 22.82 9.86
N THR A 525 -8.01 23.55 10.30
CA THR A 525 -7.22 24.43 9.43
C THR A 525 -6.56 23.67 8.28
N LEU A 526 -6.07 22.46 8.51
CA LEU A 526 -5.54 21.59 7.45
C LEU A 526 -6.62 21.25 6.43
N LEU A 527 -7.83 20.87 6.87
CA LEU A 527 -8.93 20.54 5.94
C LEU A 527 -9.31 21.73 5.05
N GLU A 528 -9.28 22.95 5.59
CA GLU A 528 -9.49 24.18 4.81
C GLU A 528 -8.43 24.38 3.73
N HIS A 529 -7.16 24.13 4.06
CA HIS A 529 -6.05 24.16 3.10
C HIS A 529 -6.17 23.08 2.03
N VAL A 530 -6.48 21.84 2.42
CA VAL A 530 -6.66 20.71 1.48
C VAL A 530 -7.80 21.00 0.49
N ALA A 531 -8.86 21.68 0.93
CA ALA A 531 -9.95 22.08 0.04
C ALA A 531 -9.48 23.00 -1.11
N GLN A 532 -8.37 23.72 -0.95
CA GLN A 532 -7.83 24.62 -1.98
C GLN A 532 -7.03 23.89 -3.06
N LEU A 533 -6.52 22.68 -2.78
CA LEU A 533 -5.76 21.89 -3.75
C LEU A 533 -6.60 21.49 -4.98
N ARG A 534 -7.91 21.29 -4.79
CA ARG A 534 -8.86 20.93 -5.85
C ARG A 534 -10.07 21.88 -5.87
N PRO A 535 -10.22 22.76 -6.87
CA PRO A 535 -11.35 23.70 -6.92
C PRO A 535 -12.69 22.98 -7.15
N ALA A 536 -13.78 23.54 -6.59
CA ALA A 536 -15.12 22.96 -6.67
C ALA A 536 -15.75 22.95 -8.09
N SER A 537 -15.21 23.73 -9.02
CA SER A 537 -15.77 23.98 -10.36
C SER A 537 -15.19 23.09 -11.48
N LEU A 538 -14.54 21.97 -11.15
CA LEU A 538 -13.97 21.06 -12.16
C LEU A 538 -15.01 20.43 -13.11
N GLU A 539 -16.31 20.60 -12.86
CA GLU A 539 -17.38 20.28 -13.82
C GLU A 539 -17.36 21.15 -15.10
N GLY A 540 -16.53 22.21 -15.18
CA GLY A 540 -16.55 23.17 -16.30
C GLY A 540 -15.24 23.41 -17.07
N LEU A 541 -14.11 22.81 -16.69
CA LEU A 541 -12.80 23.03 -17.36
C LEU A 541 -12.51 21.97 -18.43
N VAL A 542 -13.35 21.93 -19.48
CA VAL A 542 -13.07 21.18 -20.73
C VAL A 542 -12.79 22.14 -21.91
N ALA A 543 -12.86 23.46 -21.69
CA ALA A 543 -12.65 24.41 -22.78
C ALA A 543 -11.16 24.79 -22.91
N THR A 544 -10.62 24.50 -24.11
CA THR A 544 -9.39 25.01 -24.74
C THR A 544 -8.07 24.33 -24.38
N GLY A 545 -7.83 23.16 -24.98
CA GLY A 545 -6.49 22.56 -25.09
C GLY A 545 -6.53 21.04 -25.22
N GLN A 546 -5.63 20.45 -26.03
CA GLN A 546 -5.39 19.01 -25.90
C GLN A 546 -4.76 18.72 -24.53
N PRO A 547 -5.12 17.60 -23.86
CA PRO A 547 -4.50 17.24 -22.59
C PRO A 547 -2.98 17.13 -22.76
N VAL A 548 -2.23 17.66 -21.79
CA VAL A 548 -0.76 17.68 -21.81
C VAL A 548 -0.24 16.25 -21.56
N TRP A 549 -1.05 15.45 -20.85
CA TRP A 549 -0.90 14.02 -20.66
C TRP A 549 -1.66 13.26 -21.76
N THR A 550 -0.94 12.68 -22.72
CA THR A 550 -1.55 11.85 -23.80
C THR A 550 -1.42 10.35 -23.56
N GLY A 551 -0.83 9.96 -22.43
CA GLY A 551 -0.53 8.58 -22.05
C GLY A 551 -1.66 7.85 -21.32
N SER A 552 -2.84 7.68 -21.92
CA SER A 552 -3.67 6.48 -21.74
C SER A 552 -4.88 6.52 -22.68
N ARG A 553 -4.77 5.80 -23.80
CA ARG A 553 -5.95 5.40 -24.58
C ARG A 553 -6.70 4.31 -23.82
N GLN A 554 -7.57 4.72 -22.92
CA GLN A 554 -8.85 4.07 -22.65
C GLN A 554 -9.80 5.13 -22.08
N ALA A 555 -10.52 5.78 -22.99
CA ALA A 555 -11.63 6.63 -22.63
C ALA A 555 -12.75 5.78 -21.99
N ALA A 556 -13.43 6.39 -21.01
CA ALA A 556 -14.74 6.01 -20.49
C ALA A 556 -14.82 4.74 -19.61
N SER A 557 -14.25 4.83 -18.40
CA SER A 557 -15.04 4.49 -17.21
C SER A 557 -15.06 5.73 -16.33
N PHE A 558 -16.23 6.06 -15.81
CA PHE A 558 -16.47 7.24 -14.99
C PHE A 558 -15.38 7.43 -13.92
N TYR A 559 -15.04 8.70 -13.69
CA TYR A 559 -14.41 9.18 -12.47
C TYR A 559 -14.95 8.36 -11.27
N HIS A 560 -14.13 7.44 -10.75
CA HIS A 560 -14.30 6.95 -9.40
C HIS A 560 -13.37 7.82 -8.56
N PRO A 561 -13.88 8.82 -7.82
CA PRO A 561 -13.02 9.48 -6.85
C PRO A 561 -12.56 8.36 -5.92
N THR A 562 -11.24 8.25 -5.67
CA THR A 562 -10.65 7.57 -4.49
C THR A 562 -10.16 6.12 -4.56
N GLN A 563 -9.85 5.52 -5.72
CA GLN A 563 -9.08 4.27 -5.73
C GLN A 563 -7.56 4.56 -5.68
N THR A 564 -6.82 3.89 -4.79
CA THR A 564 -5.35 3.92 -4.82
C THR A 564 -4.87 3.36 -6.15
N LEU A 565 -4.12 4.16 -6.91
CA LEU A 565 -3.40 3.70 -8.10
C LEU A 565 -2.39 2.63 -7.67
N LEU A 566 -2.60 1.38 -8.09
CA LEU A 566 -1.68 0.29 -7.84
C LEU A 566 -0.64 0.18 -8.98
N PRO A 567 0.62 -0.14 -8.67
CA PRO A 567 1.65 -0.40 -9.69
C PRO A 567 1.21 -1.50 -10.66
N ALA A 568 1.47 -1.28 -11.96
CA ALA A 568 1.21 -2.29 -12.97
C ALA A 568 2.15 -3.49 -12.81
N ALA A 569 1.70 -4.66 -13.23
CA ALA A 569 2.52 -5.85 -13.23
C ALA A 569 3.71 -5.70 -14.18
N PHE A 570 4.92 -5.83 -13.63
CA PHE A 570 6.14 -5.83 -14.41
C PHE A 570 6.39 -7.20 -15.05
N HIS A 571 6.70 -7.20 -16.34
CA HIS A 571 7.21 -8.38 -17.03
C HIS A 571 8.59 -8.06 -17.63
N PRO A 572 9.67 -8.79 -17.26
CA PRO A 572 10.99 -8.53 -17.81
C PRO A 572 11.03 -8.76 -19.33
N SER A 573 11.84 -7.98 -20.03
CA SER A 573 12.19 -8.26 -21.43
C SER A 573 12.86 -9.64 -21.55
N PRO A 574 12.89 -10.24 -22.74
CA PRO A 574 13.62 -11.50 -22.96
C PRO A 574 15.07 -11.40 -22.46
N PRO A 575 15.62 -12.49 -21.88
CA PRO A 575 16.97 -12.49 -21.33
C PRO A 575 18.00 -11.90 -22.29
N SER A 576 18.74 -10.90 -21.81
CA SER A 576 19.69 -10.16 -22.65
C SER A 576 20.97 -9.83 -21.89
N GLU A 577 22.07 -9.87 -22.63
CA GLU A 577 23.39 -9.56 -22.12
C GLU A 577 24.05 -8.50 -23.03
N ARG A 578 24.68 -7.50 -22.42
CA ARG A 578 25.44 -6.50 -23.14
C ARG A 578 26.73 -6.16 -22.41
N VAL A 579 27.83 -6.17 -23.16
CA VAL A 579 29.14 -5.69 -22.71
C VAL A 579 29.48 -4.43 -23.50
N GLU A 580 29.95 -3.40 -22.81
CA GLU A 580 30.38 -2.15 -23.40
C GLU A 580 31.78 -1.78 -22.92
N SER A 581 32.63 -1.34 -23.85
CA SER A 581 34.00 -0.94 -23.55
C SER A 581 34.15 0.58 -23.59
N ARG A 582 34.58 1.19 -22.49
CA ARG A 582 34.88 2.63 -22.38
C ARG A 582 36.21 2.84 -21.66
N LYS A 583 36.72 4.08 -21.66
CA LYS A 583 37.83 4.46 -20.79
C LYS A 583 37.34 4.51 -19.34
N VAL A 584 37.61 3.45 -18.58
CA VAL A 584 37.23 3.31 -17.16
C VAL A 584 38.41 2.70 -16.37
N GLU A 585 38.59 3.16 -15.14
CA GLU A 585 39.57 2.58 -14.22
C GLU A 585 39.03 1.32 -13.52
N GLN A 586 37.72 1.28 -13.31
CA GLN A 586 37.00 0.15 -12.72
C GLN A 586 35.92 -0.31 -13.68
N ALA A 587 35.88 -1.60 -13.95
CA ALA A 587 34.76 -2.22 -14.64
C ALA A 587 33.54 -2.29 -13.70
N ARG A 588 32.34 -2.25 -14.28
CA ARG A 588 31.07 -2.34 -13.57
C ARG A 588 30.29 -3.53 -14.09
N ILE A 589 29.81 -4.38 -13.19
CA ILE A 589 28.96 -5.53 -13.49
C ILE A 589 27.60 -5.26 -12.84
N CYS A 590 26.53 -5.38 -13.60
CA CYS A 590 25.15 -5.28 -13.13
C CYS A 590 24.38 -6.50 -13.63
N LEU A 591 23.87 -7.31 -12.70
CA LEU A 591 23.06 -8.49 -12.98
C LEU A 591 21.65 -8.26 -12.41
N ALA A 592 20.62 -8.46 -13.22
CA ALA A 592 19.23 -8.40 -12.79
C ALA A 592 18.61 -9.79 -12.82
N PHE A 593 18.06 -10.22 -11.69
CA PHE A 593 17.37 -11.49 -11.53
C PHE A 593 15.88 -11.25 -11.31
N SER A 594 15.03 -11.97 -12.04
CA SER A 594 13.60 -12.09 -11.75
C SER A 594 13.35 -13.24 -10.76
N GLY A 595 12.17 -13.28 -10.15
CA GLY A 595 11.76 -14.37 -9.24
C GLY A 595 11.46 -13.95 -7.80
N LEU A 596 11.55 -12.65 -7.48
CA LEU A 596 11.08 -12.14 -6.20
C LEU A 596 9.54 -12.13 -6.14
N GLN A 597 9.00 -12.00 -4.93
CA GLN A 597 7.56 -11.85 -4.76
C GLN A 597 7.08 -10.47 -5.25
N PRO A 598 5.85 -10.41 -5.77
CA PRO A 598 5.18 -9.13 -6.00
C PRO A 598 5.11 -8.28 -4.72
N TYR A 599 5.15 -6.96 -4.91
CA TYR A 599 5.22 -5.96 -3.85
C TYR A 599 4.11 -6.09 -2.77
N PHE A 600 2.94 -6.61 -3.13
CA PHE A 600 1.81 -6.81 -2.24
C PHE A 600 1.85 -8.12 -1.44
N SER A 601 2.75 -9.06 -1.74
CA SER A 601 2.72 -10.41 -1.16
C SER A 601 3.24 -10.46 0.27
N HIS A 602 2.51 -11.12 1.19
CA HIS A 602 2.99 -11.30 2.57
C HIS A 602 4.31 -12.05 2.70
N HIS A 603 4.70 -12.78 1.65
CA HIS A 603 5.92 -13.58 1.60
C HIS A 603 7.16 -12.78 1.13
N SER A 604 7.01 -11.49 0.78
CA SER A 604 8.13 -10.63 0.36
C SER A 604 9.17 -10.37 1.47
N ILE A 605 8.84 -10.66 2.74
CA ILE A 605 9.81 -10.57 3.85
C ILE A 605 10.99 -11.53 3.65
N VAL A 606 10.75 -12.66 2.98
CA VAL A 606 11.80 -13.64 2.65
C VAL A 606 12.79 -13.02 1.67
N ASP A 607 12.32 -12.20 0.73
CA ASP A 607 13.17 -11.51 -0.24
C ASP A 607 14.07 -10.49 0.45
N THR A 608 13.54 -9.78 1.45
CA THR A 608 14.32 -8.84 2.29
C THR A 608 15.43 -9.57 3.03
N LEU A 609 15.11 -10.70 3.68
CA LEU A 609 16.10 -11.49 4.41
C LEU A 609 17.14 -12.11 3.47
N MET A 610 16.72 -12.67 2.35
CA MET A 610 17.62 -13.21 1.33
C MET A 610 18.56 -12.14 0.79
N ASN A 611 18.06 -10.93 0.52
CA ASN A 611 18.91 -9.81 0.09
C ASN A 611 19.94 -9.45 1.15
N SER A 612 19.56 -9.34 2.42
CA SER A 612 20.49 -9.13 3.55
C SER A 612 21.59 -10.19 3.59
N MET A 613 21.24 -11.47 3.39
CA MET A 613 22.20 -12.57 3.35
C MET A 613 23.12 -12.55 2.12
N LEU A 614 22.60 -12.16 0.95
CA LEU A 614 23.34 -12.19 -0.30
C LEU A 614 24.31 -11.01 -0.43
N GLY A 615 23.81 -9.78 -0.33
CA GLY A 615 24.58 -8.57 -0.67
C GLY A 615 24.07 -7.27 -0.07
N GLY A 616 23.01 -7.30 0.74
CA GLY A 616 22.37 -6.10 1.29
C GLY A 616 23.11 -5.48 2.47
N ASP A 617 24.00 -6.24 3.11
CA ASP A 617 24.74 -5.82 4.31
C ASP A 617 26.24 -6.10 4.20
N VAL A 618 27.04 -5.49 5.08
CA VAL A 618 28.51 -5.67 5.20
C VAL A 618 28.93 -7.07 5.65
N HIS A 619 27.96 -7.90 5.95
CA HIS A 619 28.06 -9.23 6.54
C HIS A 619 27.47 -10.30 5.62
N SER A 620 27.23 -9.93 4.37
CA SER A 620 26.61 -10.77 3.37
C SER A 620 27.64 -11.63 2.63
N LEU A 621 27.17 -12.66 1.93
CA LEU A 621 28.03 -13.58 1.17
C LEU A 621 28.87 -12.85 0.12
N LEU A 622 28.27 -11.92 -0.62
CA LEU A 622 28.99 -11.16 -1.64
C LEU A 622 30.07 -10.29 -0.99
N PHE A 623 29.75 -9.61 0.11
CA PHE A 623 30.72 -8.75 0.79
C PHE A 623 31.87 -9.57 1.39
N GLU A 624 31.58 -10.60 2.18
CA GLU A 624 32.60 -11.38 2.86
C GLU A 624 33.43 -12.25 1.90
N VAL A 625 32.81 -12.89 0.91
CA VAL A 625 33.51 -13.82 0.02
C VAL A 625 34.13 -13.09 -1.17
N VAL A 626 33.34 -12.38 -1.97
CA VAL A 626 33.82 -11.82 -3.25
C VAL A 626 34.75 -10.63 -3.01
N ARG A 627 34.42 -9.76 -2.04
CA ARG A 627 35.23 -8.58 -1.73
C ARG A 627 36.34 -8.88 -0.71
N GLU A 628 36.00 -9.37 0.49
CA GLU A 628 37.00 -9.47 1.57
C GLU A 628 37.95 -10.68 1.40
N GLN A 629 37.43 -11.88 1.14
CA GLN A 629 38.26 -13.09 1.04
C GLN A 629 38.99 -13.20 -0.32
N MET A 630 38.28 -12.98 -1.42
CA MET A 630 38.83 -13.15 -2.77
C MET A 630 39.49 -11.88 -3.33
N GLY A 631 39.20 -10.70 -2.75
CA GLY A 631 39.77 -9.43 -3.21
C GLY A 631 39.39 -9.03 -4.64
N LEU A 632 38.28 -9.56 -5.17
CA LEU A 632 37.90 -9.38 -6.58
C LEU A 632 37.20 -8.05 -6.87
N ALA A 633 36.51 -7.50 -5.87
CA ALA A 633 35.66 -6.33 -6.04
C ALA A 633 36.01 -5.24 -5.03
N TYR A 634 36.09 -3.99 -5.51
CA TYR A 634 36.17 -2.80 -4.66
C TYR A 634 34.84 -2.54 -3.95
N SER A 635 33.74 -2.83 -4.65
CA SER A 635 32.39 -2.79 -4.11
C SER A 635 31.57 -3.93 -4.72
N VAL A 636 30.75 -4.58 -3.90
CA VAL A 636 29.79 -5.59 -4.34
C VAL A 636 28.62 -5.58 -3.37
N TYR A 637 27.40 -5.56 -3.90
CA TYR A 637 26.18 -5.53 -3.09
C TYR A 637 24.98 -6.01 -3.92
N SER A 638 23.86 -6.22 -3.24
CA SER A 638 22.58 -6.52 -3.87
C SER A 638 21.46 -5.66 -3.33
N VAL A 639 20.44 -5.43 -4.16
CA VAL A 639 19.26 -4.63 -3.79
C VAL A 639 18.00 -5.19 -4.45
N ASN A 640 16.91 -5.21 -3.69
CA ASN A 640 15.59 -5.58 -4.19
C ASN A 640 14.91 -4.38 -4.85
N SER A 641 14.49 -4.53 -6.10
CA SER A 641 13.52 -3.65 -6.75
C SER A 641 12.12 -4.19 -6.50
N ARG A 642 11.46 -3.68 -5.46
CA ARG A 642 10.17 -4.20 -4.95
C ARG A 642 9.08 -4.22 -6.02
N TYR A 643 8.95 -3.14 -6.79
CA TYR A 643 7.88 -3.00 -7.80
C TYR A 643 8.13 -3.80 -9.07
N LEU A 644 9.39 -4.08 -9.39
CA LEU A 644 9.76 -4.92 -10.53
C LEU A 644 9.85 -6.39 -10.13
N SER A 645 9.77 -6.73 -8.83
CA SER A 645 9.99 -8.08 -8.35
C SER A 645 11.34 -8.65 -8.83
N THR A 646 12.36 -7.79 -8.85
CA THR A 646 13.72 -8.13 -9.31
C THR A 646 14.77 -7.88 -8.24
N LEU A 647 15.80 -8.72 -8.24
CA LEU A 647 17.00 -8.57 -7.44
C LEU A 647 18.13 -8.07 -8.34
N LEU A 648 18.75 -6.95 -7.99
CA LEU A 648 19.94 -6.45 -8.66
C LEU A 648 21.18 -6.86 -7.87
N VAL A 649 22.20 -7.34 -8.56
CA VAL A 649 23.52 -7.65 -7.99
C VAL A 649 24.57 -6.85 -8.76
N ILE A 650 25.30 -6.00 -8.04
CA ILE A 650 26.16 -4.97 -8.63
C ILE A 650 27.56 -5.09 -8.07
N ALA A 651 28.57 -5.02 -8.94
CA ALA A 651 29.98 -5.02 -8.54
C ALA A 651 30.82 -3.98 -9.28
N GLY A 652 31.80 -3.40 -8.59
CA GLY A 652 32.90 -2.63 -9.13
C GLY A 652 34.20 -3.38 -9.00
N VAL A 653 34.87 -3.69 -10.11
CA VAL A 653 36.01 -4.61 -10.16
C VAL A 653 37.14 -4.05 -11.03
N ALA A 654 38.32 -4.65 -10.94
CA ALA A 654 39.39 -4.37 -11.90
C ALA A 654 39.00 -4.94 -13.29
N PRO A 655 39.30 -4.24 -14.41
CA PRO A 655 38.87 -4.67 -15.74
C PRO A 655 39.30 -6.09 -16.17
N ASP A 656 40.46 -6.54 -15.70
CA ASP A 656 41.03 -7.88 -15.96
C ASP A 656 40.44 -8.98 -15.05
N ARG A 657 39.61 -8.62 -14.06
CA ARG A 657 38.99 -9.54 -13.09
C ARG A 657 37.49 -9.72 -13.29
N VAL A 658 36.93 -9.19 -14.38
CA VAL A 658 35.48 -9.18 -14.64
C VAL A 658 34.87 -10.58 -14.65
N ASP A 659 35.46 -11.51 -15.40
CA ASP A 659 34.91 -12.86 -15.55
C ASP A 659 34.99 -13.65 -14.23
N GLU A 660 36.10 -13.54 -13.52
CA GLU A 660 36.31 -14.20 -12.23
C GLU A 660 35.34 -13.67 -11.17
N ALA A 661 35.17 -12.34 -11.10
CA ALA A 661 34.21 -11.72 -10.20
C ALA A 661 32.77 -12.13 -10.52
N ARG A 662 32.39 -12.15 -11.80
CA ARG A 662 31.07 -12.59 -12.24
C ARG A 662 30.81 -14.04 -11.83
N GLN A 663 31.76 -14.95 -12.07
CA GLN A 663 31.64 -16.35 -11.64
C GLN A 663 31.49 -16.47 -10.12
N ALA A 664 32.28 -15.72 -9.35
CA ALA A 664 32.20 -15.72 -7.89
C ALA A 664 30.84 -15.21 -7.38
N MET A 665 30.26 -14.19 -8.03
CA MET A 665 28.93 -13.67 -7.73
C MET A 665 27.84 -14.72 -7.98
N PHE A 666 27.85 -15.38 -9.14
CA PHE A 666 26.90 -16.46 -9.43
C PHE A 666 27.01 -17.62 -8.44
N ALA A 667 28.24 -18.00 -8.08
CA ALA A 667 28.48 -19.04 -7.08
C ALA A 667 27.82 -18.72 -5.73
N GLN A 668 27.81 -17.45 -5.29
CA GLN A 668 27.13 -17.10 -4.02
C GLN A 668 25.60 -17.21 -4.11
N ILE A 669 25.01 -16.92 -5.27
CA ILE A 669 23.58 -17.10 -5.51
C ILE A 669 23.23 -18.59 -5.52
N GLU A 670 24.03 -19.41 -6.19
CA GLU A 670 23.88 -20.87 -6.20
C GLU A 670 24.08 -21.48 -4.80
N ASN A 671 24.99 -20.94 -3.99
CA ASN A 671 25.17 -21.35 -2.61
C ASN A 671 23.92 -21.09 -1.77
N LEU A 672 23.25 -19.95 -1.93
CA LEU A 672 21.95 -19.71 -1.28
C LEU A 672 20.89 -20.69 -1.77
N ALA A 673 20.77 -20.88 -3.09
CA ALA A 673 19.76 -21.75 -3.71
C ALA A 673 19.96 -23.24 -3.39
N SER A 674 21.19 -23.68 -3.13
CA SER A 674 21.52 -25.07 -2.74
C SER A 674 21.60 -25.27 -1.23
N GLY A 675 21.41 -24.22 -0.43
CA GLY A 675 21.52 -24.28 1.02
C GLY A 675 22.95 -24.47 1.52
N GLN A 676 23.96 -23.97 0.82
CA GLN A 676 25.37 -23.96 1.22
C GLN A 676 25.74 -22.65 1.94
N PHE A 677 25.03 -22.34 3.02
CA PHE A 677 25.33 -21.19 3.90
C PHE A 677 25.20 -21.57 5.39
N SER A 678 25.91 -20.88 6.29
CA SER A 678 25.86 -21.20 7.72
C SER A 678 24.56 -20.73 8.36
N ASP A 679 24.11 -21.42 9.42
CA ASP A 679 22.98 -20.95 10.23
C ASP A 679 23.30 -19.62 10.94
N GLN A 680 24.59 -19.37 11.23
CA GLN A 680 25.04 -18.11 11.79
C GLN A 680 24.79 -16.92 10.85
N LEU A 681 24.96 -17.09 9.53
CA LEU A 681 24.63 -16.05 8.56
C LEU A 681 23.13 -15.73 8.62
N LEU A 682 22.27 -16.76 8.60
CA LEU A 682 20.81 -16.59 8.66
C LEU A 682 20.39 -15.82 9.92
N GLU A 683 20.86 -16.23 11.09
CA GLU A 683 20.49 -15.60 12.36
C GLU A 683 21.02 -14.16 12.49
N ARG A 684 22.24 -13.90 11.99
CA ARG A 684 22.78 -12.53 11.96
C ARG A 684 21.98 -11.63 11.02
N SER A 685 21.64 -12.10 9.82
CA SER A 685 20.81 -11.35 8.87
C SER A 685 19.41 -11.10 9.40
N LYS A 686 18.78 -12.07 10.09
CA LYS A 686 17.51 -11.85 10.80
C LYS A 686 17.61 -10.73 11.82
N THR A 687 18.67 -10.73 12.63
CA THR A 687 18.90 -9.69 13.64
C THR A 687 19.03 -8.30 13.02
N LEU A 688 19.72 -8.18 11.88
CA LEU A 688 19.88 -6.91 11.16
C LEU A 688 18.56 -6.41 10.57
N VAL A 689 17.79 -7.29 9.92
CA VAL A 689 16.47 -6.95 9.37
C VAL A 689 15.50 -6.59 10.50
N GLU A 690 15.53 -7.31 11.61
CA GLU A 690 14.76 -7.00 12.81
C GLU A 690 15.09 -5.60 13.35
N SER A 691 16.38 -5.28 13.48
CA SER A 691 16.83 -3.96 13.93
C SER A 691 16.30 -2.83 13.04
N HIS A 692 16.33 -3.02 11.71
CA HIS A 692 15.78 -2.06 10.75
C HIS A 692 14.26 -1.88 10.90
N ILE A 693 13.52 -2.97 11.09
CA ILE A 693 12.06 -2.91 11.28
C ILE A 693 11.73 -2.18 12.59
N ARG A 694 12.50 -2.43 13.66
CA ARG A 694 12.28 -1.82 14.98
C ARG A 694 12.60 -0.33 15.03
N SER A 695 13.44 0.19 14.14
CA SER A 695 13.77 1.61 14.09
C SER A 695 12.78 2.46 13.30
N ILE A 696 11.86 1.85 12.53
CA ILE A 696 10.82 2.56 11.77
C ILE A 696 10.07 3.62 12.62
N PRO A 697 9.59 3.32 13.85
CA PRO A 697 8.84 4.28 14.63
C PRO A 697 9.73 5.30 15.36
N ASP A 698 11.07 5.25 15.24
CA ASP A 698 11.97 6.18 15.96
C ASP A 698 12.14 7.53 15.26
N ASP A 699 11.63 7.65 14.04
CA ASP A 699 11.70 8.82 13.19
C ASP A 699 10.34 9.12 12.55
N LEU A 700 9.95 10.39 12.50
CA LEU A 700 8.62 10.80 12.06
C LEU A 700 8.43 10.61 10.55
N ASP A 701 9.46 10.91 9.77
CA ASP A 701 9.46 10.73 8.31
C ASP A 701 9.41 9.25 7.94
N SER A 702 10.12 8.40 8.68
CA SER A 702 10.08 6.94 8.54
C SER A 702 8.69 6.38 8.86
N LEU A 703 8.02 6.89 9.89
CA LEU A 703 6.68 6.48 10.27
C LEU A 703 5.64 6.88 9.19
N LEU A 704 5.71 8.10 8.68
CA LEU A 704 4.87 8.56 7.57
C LEU A 704 5.15 7.78 6.29
N SER A 705 6.41 7.60 5.93
CA SER A 705 6.84 6.83 4.76
C SER A 705 6.34 5.38 4.85
N HIS A 706 6.37 4.76 6.04
CA HIS A 706 5.85 3.42 6.25
C HIS A 706 4.33 3.34 6.02
N LEU A 707 3.56 4.31 6.54
CA LEU A 707 2.13 4.41 6.27
C LEU A 707 1.85 4.58 4.78
N MET A 708 2.52 5.54 4.14
CA MET A 708 2.28 5.89 2.74
C MET A 708 2.68 4.77 1.79
N ASN A 709 3.81 4.10 2.06
CA ASN A 709 4.19 2.88 1.34
C ASN A 709 3.13 1.81 1.51
N GLY A 710 2.61 1.59 2.72
CA GLY A 710 1.54 0.63 2.94
C GLY A 710 0.28 0.93 2.12
N VAL A 711 -0.11 2.20 2.05
CA VAL A 711 -1.23 2.66 1.23
C VAL A 711 -0.96 2.41 -0.26
N ASN A 712 0.18 2.88 -0.78
CA ASN A 712 0.57 2.78 -2.20
C ASN A 712 0.70 1.32 -2.66
N LEU A 713 1.18 0.43 -1.78
CA LEU A 713 1.29 -1.00 -2.04
C LEU A 713 -0.06 -1.72 -1.93
N GLY A 714 -1.11 -1.05 -1.48
CA GLY A 714 -2.39 -1.66 -1.14
C GLY A 714 -2.29 -2.68 0.00
N ARG A 715 -1.27 -2.54 0.85
CA ARG A 715 -0.92 -3.46 1.94
C ARG A 715 -0.24 -2.70 3.09
N THR A 716 -1.01 -2.39 4.13
CA THR A 716 -0.47 -1.85 5.38
C THR A 716 -0.10 -2.98 6.33
N ILE A 717 1.13 -2.99 6.85
CA ILE A 717 1.63 -3.98 7.81
C ILE A 717 2.18 -3.21 9.00
N SER A 718 1.80 -3.57 10.22
CA SER A 718 2.40 -2.95 11.39
C SER A 718 3.87 -3.38 11.55
N VAL A 719 4.64 -2.63 12.33
CA VAL A 719 6.00 -3.03 12.73
C VAL A 719 5.98 -4.42 13.37
N GLN A 720 5.03 -4.65 14.28
CA GLN A 720 4.89 -5.94 14.98
C GLN A 720 4.51 -7.10 14.06
N ASP A 721 3.62 -6.86 13.09
CA ASP A 721 3.25 -7.87 12.09
C ASP A 721 4.46 -8.23 11.20
N SER A 722 5.27 -7.22 10.83
CA SER A 722 6.49 -7.42 10.04
C SER A 722 7.52 -8.27 10.77
N LEU A 723 7.71 -8.00 12.07
CA LEU A 723 8.56 -8.82 12.95
C LEU A 723 8.04 -10.26 13.06
N SER A 724 6.74 -10.44 13.22
CA SER A 724 6.14 -11.78 13.29
C SER A 724 6.29 -12.57 11.99
N LEU A 725 6.21 -11.91 10.83
CA LEU A 725 6.49 -12.54 9.54
C LEU A 725 7.97 -12.93 9.41
N LEU A 726 8.90 -12.06 9.85
CA LEU A 726 10.34 -12.32 9.82
C LEU A 726 10.73 -13.53 10.70
N GLU A 727 10.18 -13.62 11.91
CA GLU A 727 10.43 -14.72 12.85
C GLU A 727 10.13 -16.10 12.24
N ARG A 728 9.17 -16.15 11.30
CA ARG A 728 8.69 -17.38 10.64
C ARG A 728 9.55 -17.79 9.46
N VAL A 729 10.48 -16.97 9.01
CA VAL A 729 11.36 -17.30 7.89
C VAL A 729 12.38 -18.32 8.35
N ASP A 730 12.28 -19.53 7.80
CA ASP A 730 13.22 -20.62 8.05
C ASP A 730 14.23 -20.74 6.90
N ARG A 731 15.19 -21.65 7.09
CA ARG A 731 16.22 -21.96 6.11
C ARG A 731 15.64 -22.39 4.77
N GLN A 732 14.58 -23.22 4.79
CA GLN A 732 13.98 -23.76 3.59
C GLN A 732 13.29 -22.66 2.78
N ALA A 733 12.63 -21.72 3.42
CA ALA A 733 12.02 -20.57 2.75
C ALA A 733 13.04 -19.73 1.97
N VAL A 734 14.25 -19.53 2.53
CA VAL A 734 15.34 -18.82 1.85
C VAL A 734 15.86 -19.64 0.66
N ILE A 735 16.06 -20.95 0.83
CA ILE A 735 16.50 -21.87 -0.24
C ILE A 735 15.49 -21.87 -1.39
N ASP A 736 14.22 -22.07 -1.08
CA ASP A 736 13.12 -22.11 -2.06
C ASP A 736 13.01 -20.78 -2.81
N ARG A 737 13.22 -19.65 -2.12
CA ARG A 737 13.22 -18.33 -2.73
C ARG A 737 14.43 -18.14 -3.65
N ALA A 738 15.63 -18.44 -3.18
CA ALA A 738 16.85 -18.29 -3.98
C ALA A 738 16.84 -19.19 -5.22
N GLY A 739 16.26 -20.39 -5.12
CA GLY A 739 16.08 -21.31 -6.25
C GLY A 739 15.09 -20.84 -7.31
N GLN A 740 14.28 -19.80 -7.03
CA GLN A 740 13.39 -19.18 -8.01
C GLN A 740 14.05 -18.03 -8.79
N LEU A 741 15.27 -17.62 -8.41
CA LEU A 741 15.97 -16.54 -9.09
C LEU A 741 16.44 -16.98 -10.47
N THR A 742 16.06 -16.23 -11.49
CA THR A 742 16.51 -16.44 -12.87
C THR A 742 17.12 -15.16 -13.41
N LEU A 743 18.30 -15.26 -14.02
CA LEU A 743 18.95 -14.10 -14.65
C LEU A 743 18.06 -13.57 -15.78
N ALA A 744 17.60 -12.32 -15.64
CA ALA A 744 16.74 -11.65 -16.59
C ALA A 744 17.53 -10.68 -17.49
N SER A 745 18.54 -10.01 -16.98
CA SER A 745 19.46 -9.23 -17.83
C SER A 745 20.83 -9.04 -17.18
N SER A 746 21.84 -8.78 -17.99
CA SER A 746 23.17 -8.40 -17.50
C SER A 746 23.80 -7.30 -18.35
N PHE A 747 24.41 -6.33 -17.67
CA PHE A 747 25.21 -5.29 -18.31
C PHE A 747 26.59 -5.23 -17.68
N THR A 748 27.62 -5.19 -18.52
CA THR A 748 29.00 -5.02 -18.09
C THR A 748 29.64 -3.83 -18.81
N LEU A 749 30.18 -2.89 -18.04
CA LEU A 749 31.02 -1.81 -18.54
C LEU A 749 32.48 -2.16 -18.22
N THR A 750 33.33 -2.34 -19.22
CA THR A 750 34.75 -2.68 -19.04
C THR A 750 35.68 -1.71 -19.76
N ALA A 751 36.99 -1.85 -19.53
CA ALA A 751 38.00 -1.05 -20.20
C ALA A 751 38.04 -1.40 -21.71
N LYS A 752 38.34 -0.40 -22.53
CA LYS A 752 38.67 -0.64 -23.94
C LYS A 752 40.05 -1.27 -24.00
N GLU A 753 40.15 -2.49 -24.52
CA GLU A 753 41.45 -3.08 -24.86
C GLU A 753 42.17 -2.13 -25.83
N SER A 754 43.40 -1.75 -25.50
CA SER A 754 44.26 -1.04 -26.43
C SER A 754 44.47 -1.95 -27.64
N ALA A 755 43.83 -1.62 -28.77
CA ALA A 755 44.31 -2.14 -30.04
C ALA A 755 45.77 -1.71 -30.16
N ASP A 756 46.68 -2.68 -30.30
CA ASP A 756 48.12 -2.47 -30.49
C ASP A 756 48.37 -1.29 -31.44
N GLU A 757 49.05 -0.25 -30.93
CA GLU A 757 49.66 0.84 -31.72
C GLU A 757 50.90 0.35 -32.47
#